data_AF-A0A3B5BKG3-F1
#
_entry.id   AF-A0A3B5BKG3-F1
#
_cell.length_a   1.000
_cell.length_b   1.000
_cell.length_c   1.000
_cell.angle_alpha   90.00
_cell.angle_beta   90.00
_cell.angle_gamma   90.00
#
_symmetry.space_group_name_H-M   'P 1'
#
loop_
_entity.id
_entity.type
_entity.pdbx_description
1 polymer ?
#
loop_
_entity_poly.entity_id
_entity_poly.type
_entity_poly.pdbx_seq_one_letter_code
_entity_poly.pdbx_strand_id
1 'polypeptide(L)'
;MERYKPNGGEHVNPGYDSTLDEPPLYEETNFSDGDHRTVRPSVVSAFGHDTLDRVPNIDFYRNAGSVSGHRAVRPSLQELHDVFQKNGAISVPDTVQDDEGSDGTPSDDLESGLPPDSSKGAVKFGWIRGVLVRCMLNIWGVMLFIRLSWVFGQAGWGLGIVVIALSCVVTTITGLSMSAICTNGVVRGGGAYYLISRSLGPEFGGSIGLIFAFANAVAVAMYVVGFAETVVDLLKEYDVLMVDVLNDIRIVGVITVVLLLGISVAGMEWEAKAQIVLLVILLVAIVNVIVGTFIPATTSKKSQGFFNYNSKIFLDNFKPAFRDKETFFSVFSIFFPAATGILAGANISGDLRDAQKAIPKGTLLAILITGITYLGVALCVSATVVRDATGNITDAILNPGMVHCNGSTAVACELGYDFSICEREKCNFGLMNNFQVMTMVSGFGPLIIAGTFSATLSSALASLVSAPKVFQALCQDNIYKILHFFAKGYGRNNEPIRGYVLTFIISVAFILIGDLNAIAPIISNFFLASYALINFSCFHASYANSPGWRPAYKFYNMWLSLLGAVLCCVVMFVINWWAALLTYGIEILLYIYVTVKKPDVNWGSSTQAVTFVSAVSNTLSLSGVEDHVKNFRPQILALTGPPRTRPALLDLAHSFTKNYGLCITCEVFVGPRAECLEEMNAGMERNQLYLRKANRKAFYAAVTCNNFREGTDSLLQASGLGRMKPNTLMIGFKKHWKTAGTEAVQSYVGILHDAFDYEYGTMILRIDEGLDVSHIVEAEDEMLKAAKEQRQLEKEMMSNGGKGKRLFRKSRKSSQVLATRVSVCSPPPAAVAKMNENLVEASTQFKKKQPKGTIDVWWLFDDGGLTLLLPYILTTRKKWKDSKLRIFVAGQPGRTELDKQEMRSLLQKFRINCTDINVIDDIHVQPSDSSLKKFDDMIEPFRLHEGSKAASQAAAMKNEHPHKITDEELSSFEEKTNLQIRLNELLQKHSKSANLIIVSMPIARKESISDFLYMAWLDVLTKDLPATVLIRGNHKSVLTFYS
;
A
#
# COMPACT_ATOMS: atom_id res chain seq x y z
N MET A 1 18.15 25.39 -29.68
CA MET A 1 18.03 24.46 -30.82
C MET A 1 16.89 23.51 -30.49
N GLU A 2 15.81 23.33 -31.24
CA GLU A 2 15.27 23.89 -32.48
C GLU A 2 13.77 23.53 -32.44
N ARG A 3 12.89 24.43 -32.90
CA ARG A 3 11.44 24.21 -32.98
C ARG A 3 11.12 23.43 -34.26
N TYR A 4 10.26 22.42 -34.17
CA TYR A 4 9.62 21.80 -35.34
C TYR A 4 8.10 22.04 -35.31
N LYS A 5 7.60 22.64 -36.40
CA LYS A 5 6.19 22.77 -36.78
C LYS A 5 5.68 21.45 -37.40
N PRO A 6 4.37 21.17 -37.38
CA PRO A 6 3.73 20.35 -38.39
C PRO A 6 2.86 21.19 -39.35
N ASN A 7 3.08 20.95 -40.64
CA ASN A 7 2.27 21.42 -41.76
C ASN A 7 0.90 20.72 -41.79
N GLY A 8 -0.10 21.47 -42.25
CA GLY A 8 -1.43 20.96 -42.57
C GLY A 8 -1.48 20.16 -43.88
N GLY A 9 -2.55 19.37 -43.99
CA GLY A 9 -2.99 18.68 -45.18
C GLY A 9 -4.46 18.32 -45.00
N GLU A 10 -5.31 19.09 -45.68
CA GLU A 10 -6.77 18.94 -45.75
C GLU A 10 -7.17 17.74 -46.61
N HIS A 11 -8.20 17.01 -46.18
CA HIS A 11 -9.09 16.28 -47.09
C HIS A 11 -10.53 16.66 -46.77
N VAL A 12 -11.13 17.36 -47.74
CA VAL A 12 -12.51 17.87 -47.77
C VAL A 12 -13.49 16.73 -48.08
N ASN A 13 -14.61 16.69 -47.35
CA ASN A 13 -15.81 15.90 -47.67
C ASN A 13 -16.80 16.83 -48.40
N PRO A 14 -17.39 16.43 -49.55
CA PRO A 14 -18.10 17.34 -50.46
C PRO A 14 -19.57 17.45 -50.05
N GLY A 15 -20.01 18.67 -49.71
CA GLY A 15 -21.42 18.87 -49.37
C GLY A 15 -21.85 20.24 -48.88
N TYR A 16 -21.07 21.31 -49.10
CA TYR A 16 -21.56 22.67 -48.92
C TYR A 16 -20.81 23.63 -49.85
N ASP A 17 -21.55 24.21 -50.79
CA ASP A 17 -21.09 25.18 -51.78
C ASP A 17 -21.18 26.59 -51.18
N SER A 18 -20.13 27.40 -51.32
CA SER A 18 -19.98 28.69 -50.62
C SER A 18 -20.38 29.91 -51.46
N THR A 19 -21.17 29.74 -52.50
CA THR A 19 -21.67 30.85 -53.32
C THR A 19 -23.08 30.55 -53.80
N LEU A 20 -24.09 31.17 -53.20
CA LEU A 20 -25.34 31.62 -53.84
C LEU A 20 -26.20 32.39 -52.81
N ASP A 21 -26.26 33.70 -53.06
CA ASP A 21 -27.38 34.63 -52.94
C ASP A 21 -27.89 35.16 -51.59
N GLU A 22 -27.88 36.50 -51.55
CA GLU A 22 -28.55 37.44 -50.65
C GLU A 22 -30.05 37.13 -50.45
N PRO A 23 -30.64 37.60 -49.33
CA PRO A 23 -32.00 37.26 -48.96
C PRO A 23 -33.04 37.97 -49.84
N PRO A 24 -34.17 37.33 -50.20
CA PRO A 24 -35.27 38.06 -50.78
C PRO A 24 -36.00 38.86 -49.69
N LEU A 25 -36.24 40.14 -50.00
CA LEU A 25 -37.23 40.99 -49.33
C LEU A 25 -38.61 40.33 -49.41
N TYR A 26 -39.33 40.30 -48.28
CA TYR A 26 -40.77 40.06 -48.27
C TYR A 26 -41.50 41.14 -47.49
N GLU A 27 -42.58 41.60 -48.10
CA GLU A 27 -43.39 42.78 -47.82
C GLU A 27 -44.13 42.73 -46.47
N GLU A 28 -44.32 43.93 -45.90
CA GLU A 28 -45.35 44.18 -44.89
C GLU A 28 -46.75 43.93 -45.48
N THR A 29 -47.47 42.95 -44.93
CA THR A 29 -48.93 42.95 -44.96
C THR A 29 -49.48 42.79 -43.56
N ASN A 30 -50.07 43.88 -43.07
CA ASN A 30 -50.90 43.94 -41.87
C ASN A 30 -52.08 42.96 -41.98
N PHE A 31 -52.15 41.99 -41.07
CA PHE A 31 -53.42 41.52 -40.54
C PHE A 31 -53.33 41.41 -39.01
N SER A 32 -53.99 42.38 -38.39
CA SER A 32 -54.54 42.31 -37.06
C SER A 32 -55.41 41.06 -36.90
N ASP A 33 -55.01 40.14 -36.01
CA ASP A 33 -55.95 39.37 -35.21
C ASP A 33 -55.27 38.89 -33.92
N GLY A 34 -55.53 39.63 -32.84
CA GLY A 34 -56.22 39.06 -31.68
C GLY A 34 -55.58 38.02 -30.77
N ASP A 35 -54.39 37.47 -31.01
CA ASP A 35 -53.78 36.51 -30.08
C ASP A 35 -52.40 36.96 -29.59
N HIS A 36 -52.42 37.90 -28.65
CA HIS A 36 -51.44 37.84 -27.57
C HIS A 36 -51.52 36.43 -26.98
N ARG A 37 -50.57 35.55 -27.33
CA ARG A 37 -50.24 34.43 -26.45
C ARG A 37 -49.77 35.06 -25.16
N THR A 38 -50.72 35.19 -24.24
CA THR A 38 -50.48 35.48 -22.84
C THR A 38 -49.31 34.61 -22.42
N VAL A 39 -48.20 35.26 -22.08
CA VAL A 39 -47.20 34.64 -21.21
C VAL A 39 -48.01 34.10 -20.05
N ARG A 40 -48.11 32.76 -19.93
CA ARG A 40 -48.88 32.13 -18.86
C ARG A 40 -48.48 32.83 -17.56
N PRO A 41 -49.41 33.43 -16.80
CA PRO A 41 -49.17 33.76 -15.41
C PRO A 41 -48.81 32.43 -14.76
N SER A 42 -47.51 32.23 -14.55
CA SER A 42 -46.95 30.92 -14.25
C SER A 42 -47.24 30.60 -12.80
N VAL A 43 -48.46 30.20 -12.43
CA VAL A 43 -48.76 29.63 -11.12
C VAL A 43 -48.18 30.49 -9.97
N VAL A 44 -48.16 31.82 -10.16
CA VAL A 44 -47.55 32.81 -9.24
C VAL A 44 -48.36 32.91 -7.93
N SER A 45 -49.52 32.23 -7.88
CA SER A 45 -50.52 32.32 -6.82
C SER A 45 -50.72 31.01 -6.02
N ALA A 46 -49.92 29.95 -6.23
CA ALA A 46 -50.23 28.66 -5.61
C ALA A 46 -50.15 28.66 -4.07
N PHE A 47 -49.46 29.58 -3.42
CA PHE A 47 -49.32 29.56 -1.94
C PHE A 47 -49.58 30.93 -1.29
N GLY A 48 -50.41 31.77 -1.91
CA GLY A 48 -50.92 33.05 -1.38
C GLY A 48 -49.90 34.17 -1.09
N HIS A 49 -48.60 33.92 -1.29
CA HIS A 49 -47.53 34.93 -1.34
C HIS A 49 -46.56 34.73 -2.52
N ASP A 50 -45.89 35.82 -2.94
CA ASP A 50 -44.81 35.85 -3.95
C ASP A 50 -43.61 35.00 -3.49
N THR A 51 -43.68 33.69 -3.71
CA THR A 51 -42.58 32.77 -3.50
C THR A 51 -41.95 32.42 -4.85
N LEU A 52 -40.63 32.64 -4.98
CA LEU A 52 -39.86 32.35 -6.19
C LEU A 52 -39.66 30.83 -6.43
N ASP A 53 -40.08 29.98 -5.49
CA ASP A 53 -39.97 28.52 -5.56
C ASP A 53 -40.96 27.94 -6.59
N ARG A 54 -40.44 27.20 -7.56
CA ARG A 54 -41.24 26.60 -8.64
C ARG A 54 -41.51 25.12 -8.38
N VAL A 55 -42.68 24.66 -8.81
CA VAL A 55 -43.04 23.23 -8.83
C VAL A 55 -42.23 22.48 -9.91
N PRO A 56 -42.01 21.17 -9.72
CA PRO A 56 -41.36 20.33 -10.71
C PRO A 56 -41.94 20.46 -12.13
N ASN A 57 -41.08 20.78 -13.11
CA ASN A 57 -41.48 20.86 -14.53
C ASN A 57 -40.42 20.23 -15.44
N ILE A 58 -40.88 19.55 -16.50
CA ILE A 58 -40.06 18.89 -17.51
C ILE A 58 -39.07 19.83 -18.22
N ASP A 59 -39.41 21.10 -18.40
CA ASP A 59 -38.60 22.04 -19.18
C ASP A 59 -37.29 22.45 -18.48
N PHE A 60 -37.19 22.26 -17.15
CA PHE A 60 -35.96 22.53 -16.42
C PHE A 60 -34.84 21.50 -16.67
N TYR A 61 -35.16 20.36 -17.28
CA TYR A 61 -34.29 19.19 -17.40
C TYR A 61 -33.85 18.84 -18.84
N ARG A 62 -34.24 19.67 -19.82
CA ARG A 62 -33.83 19.54 -21.24
C ARG A 62 -32.42 20.08 -21.47
N ASN A 63 -31.66 19.46 -22.37
CA ASN A 63 -30.26 19.82 -22.65
C ASN A 63 -30.12 20.93 -23.72
N ALA A 64 -29.09 21.77 -23.62
CA ALA A 64 -28.91 22.99 -24.42
C ALA A 64 -28.59 22.76 -25.92
N GLY A 65 -28.19 21.56 -26.32
CA GLY A 65 -27.82 21.23 -27.70
C GLY A 65 -28.96 20.74 -28.60
N SER A 66 -30.23 20.83 -28.16
CA SER A 66 -31.40 20.40 -28.94
C SER A 66 -32.05 21.60 -29.63
N VAL A 67 -32.21 21.51 -30.96
CA VAL A 67 -32.74 22.58 -31.82
C VAL A 67 -34.19 22.89 -31.46
N SER A 68 -34.47 24.17 -31.15
CA SER A 68 -35.76 24.80 -30.84
C SER A 68 -36.26 24.71 -29.38
N GLY A 69 -36.02 25.78 -28.61
CA GLY A 69 -36.74 26.09 -27.36
C GLY A 69 -35.97 27.02 -26.42
N HIS A 70 -36.55 28.16 -26.05
CA HIS A 70 -36.02 29.01 -24.96
C HIS A 70 -36.17 28.26 -23.62
N ARG A 71 -35.07 28.13 -22.86
CA ARG A 71 -35.06 27.46 -21.55
C ARG A 71 -35.72 28.33 -20.48
N ALA A 72 -36.57 27.74 -19.63
CA ALA A 72 -36.95 28.36 -18.37
C ALA A 72 -35.76 28.31 -17.38
N VAL A 73 -35.20 29.47 -17.03
CA VAL A 73 -34.09 29.58 -16.06
C VAL A 73 -34.63 29.43 -14.63
N ARG A 74 -33.92 28.65 -13.79
CA ARG A 74 -34.20 28.55 -12.35
C ARG A 74 -33.47 29.68 -11.61
N PRO A 75 -34.07 30.29 -10.57
CA PRO A 75 -33.33 31.15 -9.65
C PRO A 75 -32.18 30.38 -8.99
N SER A 76 -31.03 31.02 -8.81
CA SER A 76 -29.94 30.44 -8.00
C SER A 76 -30.33 30.39 -6.53
N LEU A 77 -29.66 29.54 -5.73
CA LEU A 77 -29.97 29.43 -4.31
C LEU A 77 -29.70 30.75 -3.57
N GLN A 78 -28.66 31.47 -3.99
CA GLN A 78 -28.33 32.81 -3.51
C GLN A 78 -29.37 33.87 -3.94
N GLU A 79 -29.92 33.79 -5.16
CA GLU A 79 -31.00 34.67 -5.61
C GLU A 79 -32.31 34.44 -4.82
N LEU A 80 -32.62 33.20 -4.43
CA LEU A 80 -33.76 32.94 -3.53
C LEU A 80 -33.58 33.58 -2.15
N HIS A 81 -32.33 33.82 -1.77
CA HIS A 81 -31.92 34.29 -0.47
C HIS A 81 -31.85 35.83 -0.36
N ASP A 82 -31.44 36.55 -1.43
CA ASP A 82 -30.97 37.96 -1.30
C ASP A 82 -31.87 39.07 -1.92
N VAL A 83 -32.97 38.76 -2.62
CA VAL A 83 -33.59 39.67 -3.64
C VAL A 83 -34.26 40.99 -3.16
N PHE A 84 -34.40 41.29 -1.87
CA PHE A 84 -35.00 42.58 -1.43
C PHE A 84 -34.02 43.65 -0.94
N GLN A 85 -32.70 43.41 -0.95
CA GLN A 85 -31.73 44.43 -0.51
C GLN A 85 -31.36 45.49 -1.57
N LYS A 86 -31.81 45.38 -2.82
CA LYS A 86 -31.42 46.31 -3.91
C LYS A 86 -32.56 47.19 -4.42
N ASN A 87 -32.89 48.22 -3.64
CA ASN A 87 -33.30 49.52 -4.19
C ASN A 87 -32.18 50.52 -3.89
N GLY A 88 -31.14 50.50 -4.72
CA GLY A 88 -29.99 51.39 -4.59
C GLY A 88 -29.07 51.27 -5.80
N ALA A 89 -28.76 52.40 -6.43
CA ALA A 89 -28.03 52.53 -7.68
C ALA A 89 -26.70 51.77 -7.71
N ILE A 90 -26.45 51.12 -8.85
CA ILE A 90 -25.17 50.49 -9.18
C ILE A 90 -24.18 51.61 -9.50
N SER A 91 -23.10 51.71 -8.73
CA SER A 91 -21.86 52.38 -9.15
C SER A 91 -20.80 51.33 -9.45
N VAL A 92 -20.32 51.34 -10.68
CA VAL A 92 -19.08 50.69 -11.10
C VAL A 92 -17.93 51.65 -10.79
N PRO A 93 -16.76 51.13 -10.38
CA PRO A 93 -15.56 51.61 -11.05
C PRO A 93 -14.65 50.47 -11.52
N ASP A 94 -14.16 50.71 -12.74
CA ASP A 94 -13.11 50.02 -13.46
C ASP A 94 -11.71 50.53 -13.06
N THR A 95 -10.72 49.63 -13.05
CA THR A 95 -9.30 49.79 -13.50
C THR A 95 -8.35 50.70 -12.68
N VAL A 96 -7.01 50.57 -12.59
CA VAL A 96 -5.90 49.74 -13.15
C VAL A 96 -4.72 49.84 -12.13
N GLN A 97 -3.76 48.89 -12.05
CA GLN A 97 -2.31 49.12 -12.32
C GLN A 97 -1.41 47.93 -11.89
N ASP A 98 -0.61 47.49 -12.88
CA ASP A 98 0.58 46.65 -12.77
C ASP A 98 1.77 47.45 -12.19
N ASP A 99 2.70 46.76 -11.50
CA ASP A 99 4.12 47.11 -11.52
C ASP A 99 5.00 45.87 -11.26
N GLU A 100 6.09 45.73 -12.03
CA GLU A 100 7.08 44.63 -12.01
C GLU A 100 8.40 45.01 -11.32
N GLY A 101 9.10 43.99 -10.79
CA GLY A 101 10.55 43.97 -10.46
C GLY A 101 10.88 43.97 -8.95
N SER A 102 11.94 43.36 -8.40
CA SER A 102 12.92 42.30 -8.74
C SER A 102 13.91 42.21 -7.55
N ASP A 103 14.53 41.04 -7.33
CA ASP A 103 15.74 40.73 -6.51
C ASP A 103 15.61 40.75 -4.96
N GLY A 104 16.10 39.80 -4.15
CA GLY A 104 16.82 38.53 -4.34
C GLY A 104 17.49 38.07 -3.02
N THR A 105 17.09 36.90 -2.46
CA THR A 105 17.81 35.95 -1.53
C THR A 105 18.48 36.46 -0.21
N PRO A 106 18.90 35.58 0.74
CA PRO A 106 18.37 34.30 1.26
C PRO A 106 18.25 34.28 2.81
N SER A 107 17.46 33.37 3.40
CA SER A 107 17.60 32.97 4.82
C SER A 107 16.94 31.61 5.02
N ASP A 108 17.72 30.53 5.11
CA ASP A 108 18.24 29.92 6.34
C ASP A 108 17.14 29.29 7.20
N ASP A 109 16.86 28.01 6.94
CA ASP A 109 16.22 27.07 7.86
C ASP A 109 16.74 25.65 7.57
N LEU A 110 17.88 25.31 8.16
CA LEU A 110 18.40 23.94 8.21
C LEU A 110 18.70 23.56 9.67
N GLU A 111 17.65 23.27 10.44
CA GLU A 111 17.80 22.50 11.68
C GLU A 111 17.97 21.02 11.34
N SER A 112 19.21 20.61 11.06
CA SER A 112 19.61 19.21 11.13
C SER A 112 20.01 18.87 12.57
N GLY A 113 19.12 18.21 13.30
CA GLY A 113 19.41 17.69 14.63
C GLY A 113 20.62 16.74 14.63
N LEU A 114 21.61 17.05 15.47
CA LEU A 114 22.73 16.18 15.77
C LEU A 114 22.24 14.86 16.41
N PRO A 115 22.76 13.69 15.99
CA PRO A 115 22.57 12.46 16.75
C PRO A 115 23.48 12.48 17.99
N PRO A 116 22.99 12.03 19.17
CA PRO A 116 23.82 11.97 20.36
C PRO A 116 24.85 10.84 20.27
N ASP A 117 26.09 11.19 20.61
CA ASP A 117 27.19 10.27 20.85
C ASP A 117 26.85 9.32 22.01
N SER A 118 26.90 8.02 21.75
CA SER A 118 27.04 7.02 22.81
C SER A 118 28.31 6.21 22.58
N SER A 119 29.23 6.41 23.52
CA SER A 119 30.48 5.69 23.66
C SER A 119 30.22 4.25 24.11
N LYS A 120 30.78 3.29 23.36
CA LYS A 120 31.52 2.12 23.87
C LYS A 120 32.20 1.42 22.70
N GLY A 121 33.53 1.34 22.77
CA GLY A 121 34.38 0.89 21.69
C GLY A 121 34.19 -0.58 21.35
N ALA A 122 33.70 -0.84 20.14
CA ALA A 122 34.06 -2.03 19.38
C ALA A 122 35.01 -1.58 18.25
N VAL A 123 36.12 -2.30 18.06
CA VAL A 123 37.09 -1.99 17.01
C VAL A 123 36.43 -2.25 15.65
N LYS A 124 36.04 -1.18 14.93
CA LYS A 124 35.40 -1.28 13.61
C LYS A 124 36.42 -1.60 12.51
N PHE A 125 36.07 -2.49 11.59
CA PHE A 125 36.92 -2.91 10.48
C PHE A 125 36.93 -1.90 9.31
N GLY A 126 38.07 -1.80 8.63
CA GLY A 126 38.19 -1.07 7.35
C GLY A 126 37.71 -1.91 6.15
N TRP A 127 37.63 -1.30 4.97
CA TRP A 127 37.09 -1.94 3.77
C TRP A 127 37.90 -3.15 3.26
N ILE A 128 39.23 -3.12 3.41
CA ILE A 128 40.11 -4.22 2.99
C ILE A 128 39.85 -5.47 3.84
N ARG A 129 40.00 -5.34 5.15
CA ARG A 129 39.84 -6.46 6.10
C ARG A 129 38.38 -6.89 6.25
N GLY A 130 37.45 -5.94 6.29
CA GLY A 130 36.04 -6.22 6.55
C GLY A 130 35.24 -6.66 5.32
N VAL A 131 35.55 -6.16 4.13
CA VAL A 131 34.76 -6.46 2.92
C VAL A 131 35.58 -7.26 1.92
N LEU A 132 36.70 -6.73 1.43
CA LEU A 132 37.48 -7.33 0.34
C LEU A 132 37.94 -8.76 0.70
N VAL A 133 38.64 -8.93 1.81
CA VAL A 133 39.15 -10.23 2.28
C VAL A 133 38.02 -11.24 2.48
N ARG A 134 36.90 -10.81 3.09
CA ARG A 134 35.76 -11.69 3.34
C ARG A 134 35.06 -12.12 2.05
N CYS A 135 34.85 -11.21 1.12
CA CYS A 135 34.28 -11.56 -0.18
C CYS A 135 35.22 -12.49 -0.95
N MET A 136 36.53 -12.24 -0.96
CA MET A 136 37.49 -13.13 -1.64
C MET A 136 37.51 -14.54 -1.05
N LEU A 137 37.51 -14.68 0.28
CA LEU A 137 37.46 -15.99 0.95
C LEU A 137 36.19 -16.78 0.64
N ASN A 138 35.04 -16.10 0.56
CA ASN A 138 33.78 -16.79 0.27
C ASN A 138 33.56 -17.07 -1.22
N ILE A 139 34.21 -16.32 -2.11
CA ILE A 139 34.18 -16.59 -3.55
C ILE A 139 35.16 -17.73 -3.88
N TRP A 140 36.38 -17.72 -3.33
CA TRP A 140 37.35 -18.80 -3.50
C TRP A 140 36.97 -20.03 -2.67
N GLY A 141 36.11 -20.87 -3.24
CA GLY A 141 35.65 -22.10 -2.61
C GLY A 141 36.31 -23.37 -3.17
N VAL A 142 35.67 -24.50 -2.87
CA VAL A 142 35.99 -25.86 -3.36
C VAL A 142 36.26 -25.90 -4.86
N MET A 143 35.47 -25.15 -5.64
CA MET A 143 35.46 -25.24 -7.09
C MET A 143 36.78 -24.82 -7.73
N LEU A 144 37.54 -23.93 -7.08
CA LEU A 144 38.82 -23.46 -7.60
C LEU A 144 39.81 -24.61 -7.79
N PHE A 145 39.99 -25.47 -6.78
CA PHE A 145 40.99 -26.54 -6.83
C PHE A 145 40.46 -27.86 -7.40
N ILE A 146 39.18 -28.17 -7.17
CA ILE A 146 38.64 -29.51 -7.46
C ILE A 146 37.93 -29.58 -8.82
N ARG A 147 37.21 -28.53 -9.22
CA ARG A 147 36.31 -28.59 -10.40
C ARG A 147 36.71 -27.67 -11.55
N LEU A 148 37.58 -26.66 -11.34
CA LEU A 148 37.97 -25.73 -12.39
C LEU A 148 38.68 -26.40 -13.58
N SER A 149 39.55 -27.38 -13.31
CA SER A 149 40.20 -28.18 -14.36
C SER A 149 39.19 -29.00 -15.17
N TRP A 150 38.23 -29.61 -14.49
CA TRP A 150 37.17 -30.40 -15.11
C TRP A 150 36.24 -29.54 -15.98
N VAL A 151 35.86 -28.36 -15.51
CA VAL A 151 35.04 -27.39 -16.28
C VAL A 151 35.73 -27.04 -17.61
N PHE A 152 37.03 -26.75 -17.58
CA PHE A 152 37.81 -26.43 -18.79
C PHE A 152 38.13 -27.66 -19.64
N GLY A 153 38.22 -28.86 -19.03
CA GLY A 153 38.30 -30.12 -19.76
C GLY A 153 37.06 -30.36 -20.62
N GLN A 154 35.87 -30.23 -20.04
CA GLN A 154 34.57 -30.44 -20.70
C GLN A 154 34.24 -29.33 -21.71
N ALA A 155 34.26 -28.07 -21.29
CA ALA A 155 33.87 -26.94 -22.13
C ALA A 155 34.97 -26.51 -23.12
N GLY A 156 36.21 -26.97 -22.93
CA GLY A 156 37.37 -26.35 -23.56
C GLY A 156 37.63 -24.94 -23.00
N TRP A 157 38.82 -24.40 -23.24
CA TRP A 157 39.14 -23.07 -22.72
C TRP A 157 38.34 -21.96 -23.40
N GLY A 158 37.89 -22.13 -24.65
CA GLY A 158 37.05 -21.15 -25.36
C GLY A 158 35.70 -20.91 -24.68
N LEU A 159 34.87 -21.95 -24.55
CA LEU A 159 33.58 -21.83 -23.84
C LEU A 159 33.75 -21.72 -22.31
N GLY A 160 34.85 -22.25 -21.75
CA GLY A 160 35.20 -22.07 -20.33
C GLY A 160 35.34 -20.59 -19.95
N ILE A 161 35.96 -19.76 -20.81
CA ILE A 161 35.99 -18.30 -20.62
C ILE A 161 34.58 -17.72 -20.57
N VAL A 162 33.69 -18.17 -21.46
CA VAL A 162 32.29 -17.71 -21.50
C VAL A 162 31.54 -18.07 -20.21
N VAL A 163 31.77 -19.26 -19.65
CA VAL A 163 31.19 -19.68 -18.35
C VAL A 163 31.63 -18.74 -17.21
N ILE A 164 32.92 -18.42 -17.13
CA ILE A 164 33.45 -17.49 -16.12
C ILE A 164 32.89 -16.09 -16.36
N ALA A 165 32.95 -15.59 -17.61
CA ALA A 165 32.50 -14.26 -17.98
C ALA A 165 31.02 -14.05 -17.67
N LEU A 166 30.16 -15.02 -18.02
CA LEU A 166 28.72 -14.97 -17.72
C LEU A 166 28.47 -14.91 -16.20
N SER A 167 29.20 -15.70 -15.41
CA SER A 167 29.11 -15.68 -13.95
C SER A 167 29.57 -14.33 -13.37
N CYS A 168 30.67 -13.77 -13.88
CA CYS A 168 31.15 -12.44 -13.51
C CYS A 168 30.16 -11.34 -13.88
N VAL A 169 29.48 -11.41 -15.03
CA VAL A 169 28.45 -10.43 -15.43
C VAL A 169 27.27 -10.45 -14.47
N VAL A 170 26.72 -11.64 -14.17
CA VAL A 170 25.60 -11.80 -13.22
C VAL A 170 25.96 -11.23 -11.84
N THR A 171 27.14 -11.56 -11.33
CA THR A 171 27.59 -11.13 -10.01
C THR A 171 27.97 -9.66 -9.96
N THR A 172 28.53 -9.10 -11.05
CA THR A 172 28.84 -7.67 -11.15
C THR A 172 27.57 -6.83 -11.17
N ILE A 173 26.57 -7.18 -11.99
CA ILE A 173 25.29 -6.47 -12.02
C ILE A 173 24.62 -6.52 -10.64
N THR A 174 24.62 -7.68 -9.99
CA THR A 174 24.08 -7.84 -8.64
C THR A 174 24.89 -7.04 -7.61
N GLY A 175 26.21 -6.97 -7.75
CA GLY A 175 27.08 -6.12 -6.94
C GLY A 175 26.81 -4.63 -7.10
N LEU A 176 26.44 -4.17 -8.30
CA LEU A 176 26.00 -2.79 -8.56
C LEU A 176 24.64 -2.51 -7.89
N SER A 177 23.68 -3.41 -8.01
CA SER A 177 22.38 -3.31 -7.31
C SER A 177 22.56 -3.30 -5.79
N MET A 178 23.41 -4.16 -5.25
CA MET A 178 23.75 -4.16 -3.82
C MET A 178 24.44 -2.86 -3.39
N SER A 179 25.32 -2.30 -4.24
CA SER A 179 25.96 -1.01 -3.97
C SER A 179 24.94 0.12 -3.93
N ALA A 180 23.91 0.08 -4.79
CA ALA A 180 22.80 1.03 -4.76
C ALA A 180 22.02 0.94 -3.44
N ILE A 181 21.68 -0.27 -2.98
CA ILE A 181 21.03 -0.52 -1.68
C ILE A 181 21.89 0.03 -0.54
N CYS A 182 23.18 -0.28 -0.51
CA CYS A 182 24.09 0.18 0.56
C CYS A 182 24.28 1.69 0.61
N THR A 183 24.09 2.39 -0.51
CA THR A 183 24.18 3.87 -0.58
C THR A 183 22.84 4.57 -0.40
N ASN A 184 21.76 3.80 -0.19
CA ASN A 184 20.42 4.34 0.05
C ASN A 184 20.21 4.57 1.55
N GLY A 185 20.35 5.83 2.00
CA GLY A 185 20.17 6.20 3.40
C GLY A 185 21.30 5.74 4.33
N VAL A 186 21.13 5.96 5.64
CA VAL A 186 22.17 5.68 6.63
C VAL A 186 22.20 4.19 6.98
N VAL A 187 23.34 3.55 6.70
CA VAL A 187 23.57 2.14 7.06
C VAL A 187 23.81 2.03 8.57
N ARG A 188 22.79 1.55 9.29
CA ARG A 188 22.93 1.10 10.69
C ARG A 188 23.30 -0.38 10.75
N GLY A 189 23.89 -0.80 11.87
CA GLY A 189 24.34 -2.17 12.04
C GLY A 189 23.20 -3.18 12.06
N GLY A 190 23.17 -4.07 11.08
CA GLY A 190 22.15 -5.13 10.97
C GLY A 190 22.41 -6.20 9.89
N GLY A 191 23.53 -6.14 9.16
CA GLY A 191 23.89 -7.12 8.12
C GLY A 191 23.15 -6.92 6.78
N ALA A 192 23.26 -7.90 5.88
CA ALA A 192 22.74 -7.79 4.52
C ALA A 192 21.22 -7.76 4.47
N TYR A 193 20.55 -8.60 5.28
CA TYR A 193 19.09 -8.62 5.33
C TYR A 193 18.51 -7.28 5.81
N TYR A 194 19.10 -6.66 6.83
CA TYR A 194 18.67 -5.35 7.31
C TYR A 194 18.79 -4.27 6.24
N LEU A 195 19.89 -4.26 5.48
CA LEU A 195 20.08 -3.33 4.37
C LEU A 195 19.01 -3.48 3.29
N ILE A 196 18.71 -4.72 2.92
CA ILE A 196 17.72 -5.06 1.89
C ILE A 196 16.30 -4.71 2.38
N SER A 197 15.92 -5.14 3.58
CA SER A 197 14.55 -4.96 4.10
C SER A 197 14.17 -3.51 4.36
N ARG A 198 15.12 -2.69 4.84
CA ARG A 198 14.90 -1.27 5.11
C ARG A 198 14.90 -0.40 3.86
N SER A 199 15.61 -0.81 2.81
CA SER A 199 15.66 -0.05 1.56
C SER A 199 14.51 -0.39 0.60
N LEU A 200 14.07 -1.65 0.60
CA LEU A 200 13.12 -2.18 -0.40
C LEU A 200 11.73 -2.48 0.17
N GLY A 201 11.59 -2.48 1.51
CA GLY A 201 10.37 -2.78 2.22
C GLY A 201 10.24 -4.25 2.66
N PRO A 202 9.23 -4.56 3.50
CA PRO A 202 9.08 -5.88 4.12
C PRO A 202 8.71 -7.00 3.13
N GLU A 203 8.02 -6.66 2.04
CA GLU A 203 7.56 -7.62 1.03
C GLU A 203 8.74 -8.27 0.30
N PHE A 204 9.66 -7.46 -0.24
CA PHE A 204 10.89 -7.93 -0.88
C PHE A 204 11.92 -8.42 0.15
N GLY A 205 12.11 -7.68 1.24
CA GLY A 205 13.08 -8.03 2.28
C GLY A 205 12.81 -9.40 2.90
N GLY A 206 11.54 -9.70 3.21
CA GLY A 206 11.14 -10.97 3.79
C GLY A 206 11.41 -12.18 2.89
N SER A 207 11.06 -12.07 1.60
CA SER A 207 11.28 -13.15 0.63
C SER A 207 12.77 -13.36 0.31
N ILE A 208 13.51 -12.28 0.06
CA ILE A 208 14.96 -12.34 -0.22
C ILE A 208 15.71 -12.92 1.00
N GLY A 209 15.38 -12.47 2.21
CA GLY A 209 16.03 -12.93 3.43
C GLY A 209 15.86 -14.42 3.69
N LEU A 210 14.65 -14.97 3.46
CA LEU A 210 14.38 -16.39 3.66
C LEU A 210 15.15 -17.27 2.66
N ILE A 211 15.11 -16.92 1.38
CA ILE A 211 15.77 -17.67 0.31
C ILE A 211 17.28 -17.59 0.44
N PHE A 212 17.80 -16.42 0.77
CA PHE A 212 19.23 -16.24 0.99
C PHE A 212 19.72 -17.01 2.23
N ALA A 213 18.94 -17.08 3.31
CA ALA A 213 19.28 -17.91 4.48
C ALA A 213 19.30 -19.41 4.10
N PHE A 214 18.32 -19.86 3.32
CA PHE A 214 18.28 -21.24 2.83
C PHE A 214 19.46 -21.57 1.90
N ALA A 215 19.77 -20.69 0.94
CA ALA A 215 20.90 -20.86 0.02
C ALA A 215 22.23 -21.01 0.77
N ASN A 216 22.47 -20.16 1.78
CA ASN A 216 23.67 -20.27 2.62
C ASN A 216 23.69 -21.56 3.45
N ALA A 217 22.53 -22.04 3.95
CA ALA A 217 22.45 -23.31 4.67
C ALA A 217 22.81 -24.51 3.78
N VAL A 218 22.36 -24.53 2.53
CA VAL A 218 22.73 -25.58 1.56
C VAL A 218 24.19 -25.44 1.12
N ALA A 219 24.71 -24.21 1.02
CA ALA A 219 26.12 -23.97 0.67
C ALA A 219 27.10 -24.59 1.67
N VAL A 220 26.77 -24.61 2.97
CA VAL A 220 27.57 -25.31 3.99
C VAL A 220 27.79 -26.77 3.60
N ALA A 221 26.74 -27.46 3.14
CA ALA A 221 26.84 -28.85 2.73
C ALA A 221 27.80 -29.04 1.55
N MET A 222 27.73 -28.20 0.53
CA MET A 222 28.63 -28.27 -0.64
C MET A 222 30.09 -28.08 -0.24
N TYR A 223 30.39 -27.08 0.60
CA TYR A 223 31.76 -26.83 1.04
C TYR A 223 32.32 -27.99 1.87
N VAL A 224 31.50 -28.57 2.75
CA VAL A 224 31.88 -29.72 3.58
C VAL A 224 32.02 -30.99 2.75
N VAL A 225 31.15 -31.22 1.77
CA VAL A 225 31.26 -32.38 0.85
C VAL A 225 32.53 -32.27 0.01
N GLY A 226 32.88 -31.08 -0.50
CA GLY A 226 34.15 -30.89 -1.22
C GLY A 226 35.40 -31.09 -0.36
N PHE A 227 35.33 -30.72 0.93
CA PHE A 227 36.37 -31.06 1.90
C PHE A 227 36.47 -32.58 2.09
N ALA A 228 35.34 -33.25 2.33
CA ALA A 228 35.28 -34.68 2.55
C ALA A 228 35.76 -35.49 1.33
N GLU A 229 35.42 -35.07 0.11
CA GLU A 229 35.92 -35.66 -1.14
C GLU A 229 37.45 -35.61 -1.19
N THR A 230 38.06 -34.46 -0.88
CA THR A 230 39.53 -34.33 -0.85
C THR A 230 40.19 -35.21 0.23
N VAL A 231 39.56 -35.34 1.40
CA VAL A 231 40.06 -36.20 2.48
C VAL A 231 39.96 -37.68 2.10
N VAL A 232 38.87 -38.10 1.47
CA VAL A 232 38.67 -39.49 1.04
C VAL A 232 39.59 -39.84 -0.13
N ASP A 233 39.85 -38.91 -1.05
CA ASP A 233 40.86 -39.10 -2.10
C ASP A 233 42.25 -39.36 -1.50
N LEU A 234 42.62 -38.66 -0.41
CA LEU A 234 43.87 -38.92 0.31
C LEU A 234 43.86 -40.27 1.03
N LEU A 235 42.75 -40.64 1.66
CA LEU A 235 42.61 -41.97 2.29
C LEU A 235 42.76 -43.08 1.25
N LYS A 236 42.25 -42.87 0.03
CA LYS A 236 42.41 -43.79 -1.10
C LYS A 236 43.86 -43.86 -1.58
N GLU A 237 44.58 -42.74 -1.61
CA GLU A 237 46.00 -42.72 -1.99
C GLU A 237 46.89 -43.51 -1.01
N TYR A 238 46.55 -43.49 0.29
CA TYR A 238 47.27 -44.24 1.33
C TYR A 238 46.69 -45.63 1.64
N ASP A 239 45.69 -46.09 0.88
CA ASP A 239 45.01 -47.40 1.05
C ASP A 239 44.36 -47.60 2.44
N VAL A 240 43.79 -46.54 3.01
CA VAL A 240 43.13 -46.53 4.35
C VAL A 240 41.62 -46.24 4.21
N LEU A 241 40.96 -46.84 3.23
CA LEU A 241 39.51 -46.72 3.05
C LEU A 241 38.78 -47.40 4.23
N MET A 242 37.75 -46.73 4.77
CA MET A 242 37.02 -47.24 5.94
C MET A 242 35.88 -48.17 5.53
N VAL A 243 35.05 -47.74 4.58
CA VAL A 243 33.90 -48.51 4.07
C VAL A 243 33.86 -48.49 2.54
N ASP A 244 33.43 -47.37 1.97
CA ASP A 244 33.26 -47.14 0.53
C ASP A 244 33.46 -45.64 0.26
N VAL A 245 33.95 -45.25 -0.92
CA VAL A 245 34.23 -43.85 -1.27
C VAL A 245 33.04 -42.91 -0.97
N LEU A 246 31.83 -43.29 -1.38
CA LEU A 246 30.63 -42.44 -1.17
C LEU A 246 30.22 -42.36 0.31
N ASN A 247 30.30 -43.47 1.03
CA ASN A 247 29.92 -43.52 2.45
C ASN A 247 30.97 -42.84 3.34
N ASP A 248 32.25 -42.93 2.97
CA ASP A 248 33.34 -42.25 3.65
C ASP A 248 33.21 -40.72 3.49
N ILE A 249 32.80 -40.23 2.32
CA ILE A 249 32.48 -38.79 2.12
C ILE A 249 31.37 -38.35 3.08
N ARG A 250 30.31 -39.15 3.23
CA ARG A 250 29.20 -38.86 4.15
C ARG A 250 29.66 -38.83 5.61
N ILE A 251 30.44 -39.82 6.03
CA ILE A 251 30.94 -39.93 7.41
C ILE A 251 31.86 -38.77 7.75
N VAL A 252 32.87 -38.52 6.91
CA VAL A 252 33.82 -37.41 7.08
C VAL A 252 33.08 -36.07 7.04
N GLY A 253 32.11 -35.91 6.15
CA GLY A 253 31.29 -34.71 6.06
C GLY A 253 30.49 -34.44 7.33
N VAL A 254 29.81 -35.45 7.88
CA VAL A 254 29.04 -35.31 9.14
C VAL A 254 29.94 -34.98 10.34
N ILE A 255 31.09 -35.64 10.46
CA ILE A 255 32.06 -35.34 11.52
C ILE A 255 32.54 -33.88 11.40
N THR A 256 32.88 -33.45 10.19
CA THR A 256 33.38 -32.10 9.92
C THR A 256 32.34 -31.03 10.24
N VAL A 257 31.08 -31.18 9.82
CA VAL A 257 30.05 -30.18 10.10
C VAL A 257 29.71 -30.09 11.60
N VAL A 258 29.81 -31.20 12.35
CA VAL A 258 29.67 -31.19 13.82
C VAL A 258 30.80 -30.38 14.47
N LEU A 259 32.04 -30.56 14.01
CA LEU A 259 33.19 -29.78 14.50
C LEU A 259 33.05 -28.29 14.16
N LEU A 260 32.65 -27.96 12.93
CA LEU A 260 32.40 -26.58 12.51
C LEU A 260 31.27 -25.92 13.30
N LEU A 261 30.21 -26.67 13.63
CA LEU A 261 29.14 -26.19 14.51
C LEU A 261 29.70 -25.84 15.90
N GLY A 262 30.53 -26.71 16.47
CA GLY A 262 31.21 -26.45 17.75
C GLY A 262 32.03 -25.16 17.73
N ILE A 263 32.79 -24.92 16.65
CA ILE A 263 33.59 -23.70 16.47
C ILE A 263 32.68 -22.47 16.36
N SER A 264 31.59 -22.55 15.58
CA SER A 264 30.67 -21.43 15.37
C SER A 264 29.95 -20.99 16.66
N VAL A 265 29.65 -21.94 17.55
CA VAL A 265 29.00 -21.67 18.85
C VAL A 265 29.98 -21.06 19.86
N ALA A 266 31.29 -21.35 19.75
CA ALA A 266 32.32 -20.83 20.66
C ALA A 266 32.61 -19.32 20.50
N GLY A 267 32.17 -18.68 19.40
CA GLY A 267 32.10 -17.22 19.25
C GLY A 267 32.84 -16.63 18.02
N MET A 268 32.33 -15.49 17.50
CA MET A 268 32.80 -14.85 16.26
C MET A 268 34.24 -14.29 16.28
N GLU A 269 34.82 -14.04 17.46
CA GLU A 269 36.17 -13.45 17.53
C GLU A 269 37.26 -14.40 17.04
N TRP A 270 37.09 -15.71 17.27
CA TRP A 270 38.03 -16.73 16.82
C TRP A 270 37.91 -16.98 15.30
N GLU A 271 36.69 -16.94 14.77
CA GLU A 271 36.41 -17.03 13.32
C GLU A 271 37.16 -15.95 12.52
N ALA A 272 37.04 -14.68 12.93
CA ALA A 272 37.66 -13.56 12.21
C ALA A 272 39.20 -13.59 12.22
N LYS A 273 39.82 -14.19 13.24
CA LYS A 273 41.28 -14.40 13.29
C LYS A 273 41.71 -15.59 12.43
N ALA A 274 40.96 -16.69 12.47
CA ALA A 274 41.23 -17.88 11.68
C ALA A 274 41.16 -17.59 10.17
N GLN A 275 40.17 -16.81 9.72
CA GLN A 275 40.01 -16.44 8.30
C GLN A 275 41.27 -15.80 7.68
N ILE A 276 42.01 -14.99 8.42
CA ILE A 276 43.23 -14.34 7.90
C ILE A 276 44.33 -15.37 7.68
N VAL A 277 44.51 -16.30 8.61
CA VAL A 277 45.49 -17.39 8.48
C VAL A 277 45.13 -18.28 7.29
N LEU A 278 43.85 -18.63 7.16
CA LEU A 278 43.33 -19.42 6.04
C LEU A 278 43.55 -18.72 4.69
N LEU A 279 43.34 -17.39 4.62
CA LEU A 279 43.63 -16.61 3.41
C LEU A 279 45.09 -16.71 2.97
N VAL A 280 46.03 -16.60 3.91
CA VAL A 280 47.46 -16.66 3.58
C VAL A 280 47.81 -18.03 2.98
N ILE A 281 47.32 -19.11 3.59
CA ILE A 281 47.52 -20.48 3.08
C ILE A 281 46.94 -20.61 1.66
N LEU A 282 45.75 -20.07 1.43
CA LEU A 282 45.08 -20.11 0.13
C LEU A 282 45.85 -19.34 -0.95
N LEU A 283 46.32 -18.12 -0.65
CA LEU A 283 47.12 -17.33 -1.59
C LEU A 283 48.42 -18.04 -1.96
N VAL A 284 49.10 -18.62 -0.97
CA VAL A 284 50.33 -19.39 -1.18
C VAL A 284 50.04 -20.62 -2.06
N ALA A 285 48.92 -21.31 -1.86
CA ALA A 285 48.51 -22.44 -2.70
C ALA A 285 48.25 -22.02 -4.16
N ILE A 286 47.58 -20.89 -4.40
CA ILE A 286 47.33 -20.37 -5.77
C ILE A 286 48.65 -20.05 -6.48
N VAL A 287 49.58 -19.38 -5.79
CA VAL A 287 50.91 -19.08 -6.35
C VAL A 287 51.69 -20.37 -6.63
N ASN A 288 51.59 -21.38 -5.77
CA ASN A 288 52.24 -22.68 -5.95
C ASN A 288 51.74 -23.45 -7.19
N VAL A 289 50.46 -23.33 -7.58
CA VAL A 289 49.97 -23.88 -8.85
C VAL A 289 50.66 -23.18 -10.02
N ILE A 290 50.68 -21.86 -10.02
CA ILE A 290 51.28 -21.06 -11.11
C ILE A 290 52.78 -21.38 -11.23
N VAL A 291 53.54 -21.36 -10.13
CA VAL A 291 54.96 -21.70 -10.13
C VAL A 291 55.18 -23.15 -10.57
N GLY A 292 54.32 -24.08 -10.13
CA GLY A 292 54.37 -25.49 -10.53
C GLY A 292 54.30 -25.71 -12.04
N THR A 293 53.52 -24.91 -12.76
CA THR A 293 53.42 -25.01 -14.23
C THR A 293 54.72 -24.69 -14.97
N PHE A 294 55.65 -23.96 -14.33
CA PHE A 294 56.96 -23.63 -14.91
C PHE A 294 58.06 -24.65 -14.57
N ILE A 295 57.83 -25.54 -13.60
CA ILE A 295 58.79 -26.58 -13.21
C ILE A 295 58.70 -27.74 -14.21
N PRO A 296 59.82 -28.21 -14.78
CA PRO A 296 59.79 -29.25 -15.79
C PRO A 296 59.21 -30.58 -15.27
N ALA A 297 58.20 -31.10 -15.98
CA ALA A 297 57.55 -32.37 -15.68
C ALA A 297 58.52 -33.56 -15.60
N THR A 298 58.45 -34.31 -14.50
CA THR A 298 59.10 -35.62 -14.34
C THR A 298 58.39 -36.70 -15.15
N THR A 299 59.06 -37.83 -15.43
CA THR A 299 58.49 -38.94 -16.22
C THR A 299 57.17 -39.47 -15.66
N SER A 300 56.99 -39.44 -14.34
CA SER A 300 55.73 -39.81 -13.67
C SER A 300 54.62 -38.77 -13.88
N LYS A 301 54.92 -37.47 -13.80
CA LYS A 301 53.92 -36.42 -14.10
C LYS A 301 53.50 -36.42 -15.58
N LYS A 302 54.41 -36.79 -16.48
CA LYS A 302 54.11 -36.95 -17.91
C LYS A 302 53.16 -38.11 -18.19
N SER A 303 53.33 -39.27 -17.55
CA SER A 303 52.39 -40.40 -17.72
C SER A 303 50.99 -40.06 -17.18
N GLN A 304 50.89 -39.16 -16.21
CA GLN A 304 49.63 -38.65 -15.66
C GLN A 304 49.02 -37.49 -16.48
N GLY A 305 49.69 -37.02 -17.54
CA GLY A 305 49.16 -36.06 -18.51
C GLY A 305 49.69 -34.62 -18.43
N PHE A 306 50.69 -34.34 -17.59
CA PHE A 306 51.31 -32.99 -17.48
C PHE A 306 52.58 -32.88 -18.35
N PHE A 307 52.58 -31.97 -19.33
CA PHE A 307 53.62 -31.85 -20.37
C PHE A 307 54.27 -30.46 -20.47
N ASN A 308 54.21 -29.66 -19.39
CA ASN A 308 54.60 -28.24 -19.37
C ASN A 308 53.86 -27.44 -20.47
N TYR A 309 54.21 -26.16 -20.65
CA TYR A 309 53.55 -25.31 -21.66
C TYR A 309 53.82 -25.79 -23.08
N ASN A 310 52.77 -26.20 -23.79
CA ASN A 310 52.86 -26.64 -25.18
C ASN A 310 51.73 -26.07 -26.04
N SER A 311 52.08 -25.47 -27.17
CA SER A 311 51.11 -24.88 -28.10
C SER A 311 50.11 -25.89 -28.67
N LYS A 312 50.53 -27.15 -28.87
CA LYS A 312 49.65 -28.19 -29.41
C LYS A 312 48.56 -28.59 -28.41
N ILE A 313 48.92 -28.73 -27.12
CA ILE A 313 47.97 -29.01 -26.04
C ILE A 313 46.99 -27.85 -25.88
N PHE A 314 47.51 -26.62 -25.91
CA PHE A 314 46.67 -25.43 -25.82
C PHE A 314 45.64 -25.32 -26.95
N LEU A 315 46.00 -25.71 -28.18
CA LEU A 315 45.08 -25.73 -29.32
C LEU A 315 44.07 -26.88 -29.23
N ASP A 316 44.48 -28.06 -28.79
CA ASP A 316 43.58 -29.22 -28.64
C ASP A 316 42.49 -28.97 -27.57
N ASN A 317 42.88 -28.31 -26.48
CA ASN A 317 41.98 -27.92 -25.40
C ASN A 317 41.05 -26.73 -25.75
N PHE A 318 41.13 -26.16 -26.95
CA PHE A 318 40.28 -25.02 -27.34
C PHE A 318 38.82 -25.41 -27.53
N LYS A 319 38.55 -26.49 -28.28
CA LYS A 319 37.18 -26.90 -28.66
C LYS A 319 36.47 -27.58 -27.48
N PRO A 320 35.16 -27.43 -27.29
CA PRO A 320 34.43 -28.19 -26.28
C PRO A 320 34.38 -29.68 -26.60
N ALA A 321 34.39 -30.51 -25.55
CA ALA A 321 34.26 -31.94 -25.61
C ALA A 321 33.39 -32.44 -24.45
N PHE A 322 32.08 -32.19 -24.51
CA PHE A 322 31.14 -32.59 -23.46
C PHE A 322 30.96 -34.12 -23.42
N ARG A 323 31.25 -34.73 -22.27
CA ARG A 323 31.09 -36.18 -21.99
C ARG A 323 30.06 -36.41 -20.87
N ASP A 324 29.65 -37.66 -20.66
CA ASP A 324 28.75 -38.07 -19.56
C ASP A 324 27.39 -37.32 -19.49
N LYS A 325 26.81 -36.96 -20.65
CA LYS A 325 25.55 -36.17 -20.79
C LYS A 325 25.62 -34.74 -20.25
N GLU A 326 26.82 -34.22 -20.02
CA GLU A 326 27.00 -32.83 -19.63
C GLU A 326 26.69 -31.89 -20.79
N THR A 327 26.21 -30.69 -20.45
CA THR A 327 25.94 -29.62 -21.42
C THR A 327 26.56 -28.32 -20.93
N PHE A 328 26.61 -27.30 -21.78
CA PHE A 328 27.12 -25.98 -21.41
C PHE A 328 26.48 -25.45 -20.11
N PHE A 329 25.15 -25.52 -19.99
CA PHE A 329 24.44 -25.01 -18.81
C PHE A 329 24.55 -25.92 -17.58
N SER A 330 24.75 -27.22 -17.77
CA SER A 330 25.07 -28.14 -16.68
C SER A 330 26.42 -27.80 -16.06
N VAL A 331 27.46 -27.64 -16.90
CA VAL A 331 28.79 -27.20 -16.48
C VAL A 331 28.76 -25.81 -15.85
N PHE A 332 27.99 -24.87 -16.42
CA PHE A 332 27.76 -23.56 -15.82
C PHE A 332 27.12 -23.68 -14.43
N SER A 333 26.13 -24.56 -14.24
CA SER A 333 25.46 -24.73 -12.95
C SER A 333 26.35 -25.32 -11.87
N ILE A 334 27.37 -26.11 -12.25
CA ILE A 334 28.40 -26.63 -11.35
C ILE A 334 29.44 -25.55 -11.03
N PHE A 335 29.78 -24.69 -11.98
CA PHE A 335 30.74 -23.60 -11.78
C PHE A 335 30.15 -22.41 -11.01
N PHE A 336 28.88 -22.05 -11.24
CA PHE A 336 28.28 -20.82 -10.70
C PHE A 336 28.41 -20.62 -9.19
N PRO A 337 28.37 -21.66 -8.31
CA PRO A 337 28.63 -21.50 -6.88
C PRO A 337 30.00 -20.90 -6.58
N ALA A 338 31.00 -21.09 -7.46
CA ALA A 338 32.34 -20.49 -7.37
C ALA A 338 32.36 -18.97 -7.53
N ALA A 339 31.30 -18.38 -8.10
CA ALA A 339 31.15 -16.93 -8.25
C ALA A 339 30.21 -16.32 -7.19
N THR A 340 29.56 -17.16 -6.38
CA THR A 340 28.67 -16.69 -5.29
C THR A 340 29.49 -16.16 -4.10
N GLY A 341 28.81 -15.72 -3.03
CA GLY A 341 29.49 -15.19 -1.84
C GLY A 341 29.77 -13.69 -1.86
N ILE A 342 29.32 -12.96 -2.89
CA ILE A 342 29.50 -11.50 -3.02
C ILE A 342 28.84 -10.69 -1.88
N LEU A 343 27.86 -11.25 -1.19
CA LEU A 343 27.13 -10.61 -0.09
C LEU A 343 27.83 -10.77 1.28
N ALA A 344 28.95 -11.48 1.34
CA ALA A 344 29.70 -11.73 2.57
C ALA A 344 30.12 -10.44 3.30
N GLY A 345 30.57 -9.44 2.54
CA GLY A 345 30.95 -8.13 3.09
C GLY A 345 29.76 -7.30 3.59
N ALA A 346 28.56 -7.49 3.01
CA ALA A 346 27.34 -6.82 3.45
C ALA A 346 26.78 -7.42 4.76
N ASN A 347 27.05 -8.70 5.04
CA ASN A 347 26.60 -9.38 6.25
C ASN A 347 27.16 -8.79 7.55
N ILE A 348 28.30 -8.09 7.49
CA ILE A 348 28.88 -7.41 8.66
C ILE A 348 28.85 -5.88 8.55
N SER A 349 27.83 -5.35 7.88
CA SER A 349 27.65 -3.90 7.71
C SER A 349 27.71 -3.09 9.02
N GLY A 350 27.36 -3.69 10.16
CA GLY A 350 27.45 -3.06 11.48
C GLY A 350 28.85 -2.94 12.08
N ASP A 351 29.78 -3.78 11.64
CA ASP A 351 31.15 -3.84 12.17
C ASP A 351 32.13 -3.01 11.33
N LEU A 352 31.67 -2.39 10.24
CA LEU A 352 32.48 -1.56 9.35
C LEU A 352 32.55 -0.11 9.85
N ARG A 353 33.71 0.54 9.65
CA ARG A 353 33.90 1.97 9.96
C ARG A 353 33.00 2.86 9.11
N ASP A 354 32.87 2.56 7.82
CA ASP A 354 32.00 3.24 6.85
C ASP A 354 31.50 2.20 5.85
N ALA A 355 30.27 1.71 6.06
CA ALA A 355 29.68 0.66 5.23
C ALA A 355 29.32 1.15 3.82
N GLN A 356 28.88 2.41 3.66
CA GLN A 356 28.44 2.96 2.38
C GLN A 356 29.57 3.01 1.36
N LYS A 357 30.80 3.37 1.79
CA LYS A 357 31.97 3.40 0.91
C LYS A 357 32.70 2.05 0.85
N ALA A 358 32.72 1.29 1.95
CA ALA A 358 33.47 0.04 2.02
C ALA A 358 32.86 -1.09 1.18
N ILE A 359 31.54 -1.27 1.24
CA ILE A 359 30.86 -2.40 0.59
C ILE A 359 31.01 -2.36 -0.94
N PRO A 360 30.73 -1.23 -1.64
CA PRO A 360 30.87 -1.17 -3.10
C PRO A 360 32.31 -1.41 -3.57
N LYS A 361 33.29 -0.77 -2.91
CA LYS A 361 34.72 -0.91 -3.27
C LYS A 361 35.22 -2.33 -3.05
N GLY A 362 34.96 -2.90 -1.87
CA GLY A 362 35.44 -4.24 -1.53
C GLY A 362 34.78 -5.33 -2.36
N THR A 363 33.46 -5.24 -2.61
CA THR A 363 32.72 -6.29 -3.33
C THR A 363 33.07 -6.32 -4.82
N LEU A 364 33.06 -5.17 -5.50
CA LEU A 364 33.37 -5.12 -6.94
C LEU A 364 34.83 -5.46 -7.22
N LEU A 365 35.76 -5.00 -6.38
CA LEU A 365 37.17 -5.36 -6.51
C LEU A 365 37.39 -6.86 -6.21
N ALA A 366 36.67 -7.43 -5.24
CA ALA A 366 36.73 -8.88 -4.97
C ALA A 366 36.30 -9.68 -6.20
N ILE A 367 35.15 -9.35 -6.81
CA ILE A 367 34.64 -10.03 -8.02
C ILE A 367 35.65 -9.95 -9.17
N LEU A 368 36.29 -8.78 -9.36
CA LEU A 368 37.30 -8.60 -10.40
C LEU A 368 38.55 -9.45 -10.13
N ILE A 369 39.09 -9.40 -8.92
CA ILE A 369 40.29 -10.17 -8.54
C ILE A 369 40.01 -11.67 -8.69
N THR A 370 38.88 -12.14 -8.14
CA THR A 370 38.57 -13.57 -8.19
C THR A 370 38.29 -14.04 -9.62
N GLY A 371 37.57 -13.27 -10.43
CA GLY A 371 37.36 -13.55 -11.86
C GLY A 371 38.67 -13.67 -12.65
N ILE A 372 39.61 -12.74 -12.44
CA ILE A 372 40.95 -12.80 -13.05
C ILE A 372 41.72 -14.03 -12.56
N THR A 373 41.67 -14.35 -11.27
CA THR A 373 42.37 -15.55 -10.75
C THR A 373 41.80 -16.85 -11.32
N TYR A 374 40.47 -17.00 -11.40
CA TYR A 374 39.85 -18.18 -12.01
C TYR A 374 40.25 -18.32 -13.48
N LEU A 375 40.21 -17.24 -14.25
CA LEU A 375 40.62 -17.24 -15.65
C LEU A 375 42.11 -17.60 -15.80
N GLY A 376 42.98 -16.97 -15.01
CA GLY A 376 44.43 -17.20 -15.07
C GLY A 376 44.80 -18.64 -14.75
N VAL A 377 44.31 -19.19 -13.64
CA VAL A 377 44.60 -20.58 -13.23
C VAL A 377 44.05 -21.57 -14.27
N ALA A 378 42.84 -21.36 -14.76
CA ALA A 378 42.23 -22.26 -15.73
C ALA A 378 42.98 -22.29 -17.07
N LEU A 379 43.44 -21.14 -17.56
CA LEU A 379 44.25 -21.06 -18.78
C LEU A 379 45.63 -21.72 -18.62
N CYS A 380 46.30 -21.51 -17.48
CA CYS A 380 47.59 -22.15 -17.20
C CYS A 380 47.47 -23.68 -17.18
N VAL A 381 46.43 -24.22 -16.52
CA VAL A 381 46.18 -25.67 -16.46
C VAL A 381 45.80 -26.23 -17.84
N SER A 382 44.97 -25.51 -18.61
CA SER A 382 44.57 -25.92 -19.96
C SER A 382 45.72 -25.89 -20.98
N ALA A 383 46.76 -25.09 -20.75
CA ALA A 383 47.93 -25.03 -21.61
C ALA A 383 48.98 -26.11 -21.32
N THR A 384 48.85 -26.82 -20.19
CA THR A 384 49.90 -27.72 -19.66
C THR A 384 49.48 -29.18 -19.50
N VAL A 385 48.18 -29.47 -19.46
CA VAL A 385 47.64 -30.81 -19.21
C VAL A 385 46.75 -31.28 -20.37
N VAL A 386 46.87 -32.55 -20.76
CA VAL A 386 45.99 -33.18 -21.77
C VAL A 386 44.66 -33.63 -21.17
N ARG A 387 43.63 -33.85 -22.01
CA ARG A 387 42.29 -34.25 -21.55
C ARG A 387 42.25 -35.58 -20.83
N ASP A 388 42.93 -36.58 -21.39
CA ASP A 388 42.94 -37.96 -20.92
C ASP A 388 44.38 -38.45 -20.77
N ALA A 389 44.64 -39.19 -19.69
CA ALA A 389 45.92 -39.86 -19.45
C ALA A 389 45.71 -41.15 -18.64
N THR A 390 46.50 -42.18 -18.94
CA THR A 390 46.42 -43.50 -18.31
C THR A 390 47.14 -43.56 -16.96
N GLY A 391 48.22 -42.79 -16.79
CA GLY A 391 49.08 -42.81 -15.59
C GLY A 391 50.19 -43.86 -15.63
N ASN A 392 50.19 -44.76 -16.62
CA ASN A 392 51.15 -45.85 -16.72
C ASN A 392 52.43 -45.40 -17.46
N ILE A 393 53.59 -45.62 -16.85
CA ILE A 393 54.89 -45.24 -17.44
C ILE A 393 55.26 -46.09 -18.67
N THR A 394 54.66 -47.28 -18.82
CA THR A 394 54.92 -48.19 -19.94
C THR A 394 54.30 -47.75 -21.25
N ASP A 395 53.42 -46.73 -21.22
CA ASP A 395 52.78 -46.15 -22.39
C ASP A 395 53.68 -45.12 -23.12
N ALA A 396 54.95 -45.00 -22.72
CA ALA A 396 55.94 -44.14 -23.36
C ALA A 396 56.44 -44.75 -24.68
N ILE A 397 56.28 -44.02 -25.78
CA ILE A 397 56.67 -44.43 -27.13
C ILE A 397 58.17 -44.15 -27.32
N LEU A 398 58.95 -45.22 -27.53
CA LEU A 398 60.41 -45.13 -27.78
C LEU A 398 60.77 -44.44 -29.11
N ASN A 399 59.86 -44.44 -30.10
CA ASN A 399 60.01 -43.79 -31.41
C ASN A 399 58.74 -43.00 -31.82
N PRO A 400 58.67 -41.68 -31.56
CA PRO A 400 57.46 -40.86 -31.74
C PRO A 400 56.97 -40.69 -33.20
N GLY A 401 57.70 -41.20 -34.20
CA GLY A 401 57.39 -41.02 -35.63
C GLY A 401 56.67 -42.18 -36.32
N MET A 402 56.42 -43.31 -35.65
CA MET A 402 55.84 -44.52 -36.27
C MET A 402 54.39 -44.81 -35.86
N VAL A 403 53.86 -44.16 -34.82
CA VAL A 403 52.52 -44.42 -34.29
C VAL A 403 51.62 -43.23 -34.60
N HIS A 404 50.63 -43.44 -35.47
CA HIS A 404 49.58 -42.46 -35.72
C HIS A 404 48.38 -42.76 -34.82
N CYS A 405 48.25 -41.98 -33.75
CA CYS A 405 47.07 -42.00 -32.89
C CYS A 405 46.00 -41.05 -33.43
N ASN A 406 44.74 -41.50 -33.48
CA ASN A 406 43.59 -40.68 -33.89
C ASN A 406 42.81 -40.21 -32.65
N GLY A 407 42.05 -39.12 -32.78
CA GLY A 407 41.10 -38.67 -31.76
C GLY A 407 41.70 -37.77 -30.67
N SER A 408 41.15 -37.81 -29.45
CA SER A 408 41.51 -36.87 -28.36
C SER A 408 42.89 -37.10 -27.73
N THR A 409 43.61 -38.13 -28.19
CA THR A 409 44.93 -38.55 -27.70
C THR A 409 46.05 -38.28 -28.72
N ALA A 410 45.71 -37.75 -29.90
CA ALA A 410 46.66 -37.51 -31.00
C ALA A 410 47.85 -36.60 -30.58
N VAL A 411 47.59 -35.56 -29.79
CA VAL A 411 48.64 -34.64 -29.31
C VAL A 411 49.57 -35.31 -28.29
N ALA A 412 49.07 -36.20 -27.44
CA ALA A 412 49.90 -36.94 -26.48
C ALA A 412 50.85 -37.91 -27.20
N CYS A 413 50.37 -38.53 -28.28
CA CYS A 413 51.11 -39.46 -29.12
C CYS A 413 52.31 -38.77 -29.81
N GLU A 414 52.12 -37.55 -30.34
CA GLU A 414 53.21 -36.72 -30.87
C GLU A 414 54.25 -36.30 -29.81
N LEU A 415 53.86 -36.30 -28.52
CA LEU A 415 54.74 -36.00 -27.39
C LEU A 415 55.39 -37.26 -26.79
N GLY A 416 55.22 -38.42 -27.45
CA GLY A 416 55.86 -39.68 -27.08
C GLY A 416 55.09 -40.52 -26.06
N TYR A 417 53.77 -40.36 -25.93
CA TYR A 417 52.92 -41.17 -25.03
C TYR A 417 51.64 -41.64 -25.74
N ASP A 418 51.35 -42.94 -25.71
CA ASP A 418 50.14 -43.51 -26.31
C ASP A 418 49.03 -43.66 -25.26
N PHE A 419 48.04 -42.75 -25.28
CA PHE A 419 46.87 -42.82 -24.41
C PHE A 419 45.61 -43.34 -25.12
N SER A 420 45.73 -43.99 -26.27
CA SER A 420 44.58 -44.43 -27.10
C SER A 420 43.59 -45.37 -26.39
N ILE A 421 44.03 -46.04 -25.31
CA ILE A 421 43.18 -46.87 -24.45
C ILE A 421 42.04 -46.04 -23.81
N CYS A 422 42.27 -44.74 -23.58
CA CYS A 422 41.29 -43.82 -22.99
C CYS A 422 40.04 -43.59 -23.86
N GLU A 423 40.05 -43.97 -25.14
CA GLU A 423 38.85 -43.91 -25.99
C GLU A 423 37.92 -45.12 -25.78
N ARG A 424 38.46 -46.24 -25.28
CA ARG A 424 37.72 -47.49 -25.06
C ARG A 424 37.34 -47.69 -23.60
N GLU A 425 38.20 -47.26 -22.68
CA GLU A 425 37.99 -47.37 -21.23
C GLU A 425 38.12 -46.00 -20.55
N LYS A 426 37.44 -45.81 -19.42
CA LYS A 426 37.58 -44.57 -18.65
C LYS A 426 38.98 -44.51 -18.04
N CYS A 427 39.74 -43.51 -18.44
CA CYS A 427 41.08 -43.26 -17.91
C CYS A 427 41.05 -42.67 -16.50
N ASN A 428 42.14 -42.86 -15.74
CA ASN A 428 42.23 -42.43 -14.34
C ASN A 428 42.77 -40.98 -14.20
N PHE A 429 43.52 -40.49 -15.18
CA PHE A 429 44.19 -39.19 -15.15
C PHE A 429 43.79 -38.30 -16.35
N GLY A 430 44.28 -37.06 -16.34
CA GLY A 430 43.92 -36.01 -17.29
C GLY A 430 42.87 -35.02 -16.77
N LEU A 431 42.64 -33.93 -17.51
CA LEU A 431 41.71 -32.85 -17.14
C LEU A 431 40.27 -33.32 -16.89
N MET A 432 39.82 -34.37 -17.57
CA MET A 432 38.44 -34.84 -17.49
C MET A 432 38.19 -35.87 -16.39
N ASN A 433 39.19 -36.69 -16.08
CA ASN A 433 38.99 -37.87 -15.22
C ASN A 433 39.50 -37.68 -13.80
N ASN A 434 40.52 -36.84 -13.60
CA ASN A 434 41.08 -36.57 -12.28
C ASN A 434 40.70 -35.17 -11.80
N PHE A 435 39.98 -35.10 -10.68
CA PHE A 435 39.61 -33.83 -10.04
C PHE A 435 40.77 -33.17 -9.28
N GLN A 436 41.81 -33.92 -8.95
CA GLN A 436 43.03 -33.46 -8.24
C GLN A 436 44.17 -33.05 -9.19
N VAL A 437 43.86 -32.66 -10.44
CA VAL A 437 44.88 -32.21 -11.42
C VAL A 437 45.69 -31.02 -10.90
N MET A 438 45.10 -30.14 -10.09
CA MET A 438 45.84 -29.01 -9.52
C MET A 438 46.94 -29.46 -8.55
N THR A 439 46.73 -30.54 -7.81
CA THR A 439 47.74 -31.14 -6.93
C THR A 439 48.90 -31.70 -7.77
N MET A 440 48.60 -32.36 -8.90
CA MET A 440 49.59 -32.91 -9.83
C MET A 440 50.47 -31.82 -10.48
N VAL A 441 49.85 -30.74 -10.97
CA VAL A 441 50.53 -29.64 -11.69
C VAL A 441 51.39 -28.79 -10.75
N SER A 442 51.02 -28.70 -9.47
CA SER A 442 51.72 -27.85 -8.50
C SER A 442 53.17 -28.28 -8.24
N GLY A 443 53.99 -27.32 -7.77
CA GLY A 443 55.37 -27.59 -7.38
C GLY A 443 55.44 -28.47 -6.13
N PHE A 444 54.60 -28.18 -5.14
CA PHE A 444 54.46 -28.98 -3.91
C PHE A 444 52.99 -29.35 -3.65
N GLY A 445 52.65 -30.63 -3.89
CA GLY A 445 51.27 -31.16 -3.81
C GLY A 445 50.57 -30.97 -2.45
N PRO A 446 51.20 -31.30 -1.30
CA PRO A 446 50.58 -31.14 0.02
C PRO A 446 50.12 -29.72 0.34
N LEU A 447 50.72 -28.71 -0.28
CA LEU A 447 50.32 -27.31 -0.10
C LEU A 447 49.03 -26.96 -0.84
N ILE A 448 48.73 -27.63 -1.95
CA ILE A 448 47.43 -27.50 -2.62
C ILE A 448 46.34 -28.13 -1.78
N ILE A 449 46.59 -29.32 -1.21
CA ILE A 449 45.66 -29.96 -0.27
C ILE A 449 45.37 -29.05 0.93
N ALA A 450 46.40 -28.46 1.54
CA ALA A 450 46.24 -27.49 2.62
C ALA A 450 45.46 -26.24 2.16
N GLY A 451 45.69 -25.78 0.93
CA GLY A 451 44.92 -24.70 0.28
C GLY A 451 43.45 -25.05 0.08
N THR A 452 43.16 -26.27 -0.38
CA THR A 452 41.80 -26.80 -0.55
C THR A 452 41.10 -26.85 0.80
N PHE A 453 41.71 -27.43 1.84
CA PHE A 453 41.15 -27.44 3.19
C PHE A 453 40.89 -26.03 3.71
N SER A 454 41.80 -25.09 3.42
CA SER A 454 41.62 -23.70 3.80
C SER A 454 40.41 -23.05 3.13
N ALA A 455 40.26 -23.22 1.81
CA ALA A 455 39.14 -22.67 1.03
C ALA A 455 37.78 -23.27 1.45
N THR A 456 37.72 -24.60 1.62
CA THR A 456 36.48 -25.31 1.95
C THR A 456 36.01 -25.02 3.37
N LEU A 457 36.89 -25.13 4.37
CA LEU A 457 36.54 -24.92 5.77
C LEU A 457 36.20 -23.45 6.06
N SER A 458 36.92 -22.50 5.46
CA SER A 458 36.63 -21.06 5.64
C SER A 458 35.25 -20.68 5.07
N SER A 459 34.93 -21.11 3.85
CA SER A 459 33.64 -20.85 3.20
C SER A 459 32.48 -21.55 3.91
N ALA A 460 32.69 -22.79 4.37
CA ALA A 460 31.72 -23.53 5.18
C ALA A 460 31.41 -22.80 6.49
N LEU A 461 32.45 -22.39 7.23
CA LEU A 461 32.31 -21.68 8.49
C LEU A 461 31.60 -20.33 8.31
N ALA A 462 31.96 -19.57 7.28
CA ALA A 462 31.33 -18.28 6.99
C ALA A 462 29.84 -18.41 6.66
N SER A 463 29.47 -19.43 5.87
CA SER A 463 28.08 -19.71 5.50
C SER A 463 27.27 -20.21 6.70
N LEU A 464 27.88 -21.03 7.56
CA LEU A 464 27.29 -21.58 8.78
C LEU A 464 26.98 -20.50 9.83
N VAL A 465 27.77 -19.41 9.87
CA VAL A 465 27.50 -18.23 10.71
C VAL A 465 26.50 -17.28 10.04
N SER A 466 26.57 -17.12 8.72
CA SER A 466 25.71 -16.21 7.97
C SER A 466 24.24 -16.63 7.97
N ALA A 467 23.92 -17.90 7.67
CA ALA A 467 22.54 -18.36 7.51
C ALA A 467 21.68 -18.16 8.77
N PRO A 468 22.11 -18.57 9.98
CA PRO A 468 21.36 -18.35 11.22
C PRO A 468 21.15 -16.88 11.57
N LYS A 469 22.14 -16.01 11.29
CA LYS A 469 22.06 -14.58 11.63
C LYS A 469 21.07 -13.84 10.73
N VAL A 470 21.09 -14.14 9.44
CA VAL A 470 20.06 -13.65 8.50
C VAL A 470 18.68 -14.15 8.93
N PHE A 471 18.55 -15.43 9.25
CA PHE A 471 17.29 -16.04 9.65
C PHE A 471 16.75 -15.46 10.96
N GLN A 472 17.62 -15.23 11.95
CA GLN A 472 17.24 -14.62 13.22
C GLN A 472 16.74 -13.19 13.04
N ALA A 473 17.46 -12.36 12.25
CA ALA A 473 17.07 -10.99 11.98
C ALA A 473 15.69 -10.93 11.29
N LEU A 474 15.45 -11.82 10.31
CA LEU A 474 14.14 -11.97 9.68
C LEU A 474 13.03 -12.32 10.68
N CYS A 475 13.32 -13.22 11.62
CA CYS A 475 12.34 -13.67 12.62
C CYS A 475 12.07 -12.59 13.69
N GLN A 476 13.04 -11.73 14.00
CA GLN A 476 12.88 -10.61 14.94
C GLN A 476 11.94 -9.54 14.41
N ASP A 477 11.92 -9.33 13.10
CA ASP A 477 11.01 -8.39 12.46
C ASP A 477 9.55 -8.91 12.39
N ASN A 478 9.28 -10.15 12.85
CA ASN A 478 7.95 -10.76 12.94
C ASN A 478 7.10 -10.68 11.65
N ILE A 479 7.77 -10.69 10.49
CA ILE A 479 7.13 -10.71 9.17
C ILE A 479 6.32 -12.00 9.00
N TYR A 480 6.95 -13.14 9.34
CA TYR A 480 6.33 -14.46 9.33
C TYR A 480 6.07 -14.92 10.78
N LYS A 481 4.82 -14.80 11.24
CA LYS A 481 4.45 -15.12 12.63
C LYS A 481 4.79 -16.55 13.06
N ILE A 482 4.76 -17.50 12.12
CA ILE A 482 5.11 -18.91 12.35
C ILE A 482 6.60 -19.06 12.72
N LEU A 483 7.46 -18.19 12.21
CA LEU A 483 8.91 -18.28 12.39
C LEU A 483 9.42 -17.53 13.64
N HIS A 484 8.54 -16.84 14.38
CA HIS A 484 8.91 -16.09 15.59
C HIS A 484 9.62 -16.95 16.65
N PHE A 485 9.39 -18.27 16.65
CA PHE A 485 10.12 -19.22 17.50
C PHE A 485 11.65 -19.12 17.35
N PHE A 486 12.17 -18.78 16.16
CA PHE A 486 13.60 -18.68 15.88
C PHE A 486 14.20 -17.29 16.15
N ALA A 487 13.39 -16.30 16.56
CA ALA A 487 13.85 -14.93 16.84
C ALA A 487 14.71 -14.81 18.12
N LYS A 488 14.54 -15.76 19.06
CA LYS A 488 15.18 -15.72 20.38
C LYS A 488 16.69 -15.95 20.29
N GLY A 489 17.47 -14.92 20.61
CA GLY A 489 18.91 -15.01 20.83
C GLY A 489 19.27 -15.52 22.23
N TYR A 490 20.44 -16.15 22.36
CA TYR A 490 20.96 -16.70 23.61
C TYR A 490 22.37 -16.15 23.90
N GLY A 491 22.74 -16.07 25.18
CA GLY A 491 24.05 -15.57 25.61
C GLY A 491 24.20 -14.05 25.56
N ARG A 492 25.41 -13.56 25.87
CA ARG A 492 25.71 -12.12 25.97
C ARG A 492 25.72 -11.40 24.61
N ASN A 493 25.94 -12.15 23.52
CA ASN A 493 26.06 -11.64 22.15
C ASN A 493 24.80 -11.90 21.29
N ASN A 494 23.67 -12.29 21.89
CA ASN A 494 22.41 -12.62 21.19
C ASN A 494 22.56 -13.67 20.07
N GLU A 495 23.34 -14.72 20.29
CA GLU A 495 23.61 -15.73 19.26
C GLU A 495 22.39 -16.64 18.99
N PRO A 496 22.07 -16.96 17.71
CA PRO A 496 20.88 -17.72 17.31
C PRO A 496 21.06 -19.24 17.39
N ILE A 497 21.15 -19.80 18.60
CA ILE A 497 21.35 -21.26 18.79
C ILE A 497 20.31 -22.09 18.02
N ARG A 498 19.03 -21.68 18.02
CA ARG A 498 17.96 -22.39 17.27
C ARG A 498 18.17 -22.33 15.76
N GLY A 499 18.67 -21.21 15.25
CA GLY A 499 19.01 -21.05 13.84
C GLY A 499 20.22 -21.89 13.42
N TYR A 500 21.24 -21.99 14.29
CA TYR A 500 22.38 -22.88 14.08
C TYR A 500 21.94 -24.35 13.98
N VAL A 501 21.04 -24.80 14.88
CA VAL A 501 20.49 -26.16 14.84
C VAL A 501 19.70 -26.42 13.55
N LEU A 502 18.85 -25.47 13.12
CA LEU A 502 18.10 -25.60 11.86
C LEU A 502 19.05 -25.70 10.65
N THR A 503 20.06 -24.82 10.60
CA THR A 503 21.06 -24.81 9.53
C THR A 503 21.87 -26.10 9.50
N PHE A 504 22.21 -26.64 10.68
CA PHE A 504 22.89 -27.92 10.83
C PHE A 504 22.04 -29.08 10.27
N ILE A 505 20.75 -29.15 10.63
CA ILE A 505 19.85 -30.20 10.11
C ILE A 505 19.74 -30.14 8.59
N ILE A 506 19.57 -28.94 8.01
CA ILE A 506 19.52 -28.74 6.57
C ILE A 506 20.85 -29.17 5.94
N SER A 507 21.98 -28.74 6.49
CA SER A 507 23.31 -29.07 5.98
C SER A 507 23.55 -30.59 5.98
N VAL A 508 23.23 -31.28 7.06
CA VAL A 508 23.36 -32.75 7.17
C VAL A 508 22.50 -33.44 6.12
N ALA A 509 21.26 -33.01 5.91
CA ALA A 509 20.39 -33.62 4.89
C ALA A 509 21.00 -33.56 3.47
N PHE A 510 21.64 -32.45 3.11
CA PHE A 510 22.33 -32.31 1.83
C PHE A 510 23.70 -33.01 1.78
N ILE A 511 24.44 -33.09 2.90
CA ILE A 511 25.70 -33.86 2.99
C ILE A 511 25.44 -35.36 2.72
N LEU A 512 24.28 -35.89 3.16
CA LEU A 512 23.92 -37.29 2.94
C LEU A 512 23.75 -37.66 1.46
N ILE A 513 23.59 -36.69 0.55
CA ILE A 513 23.60 -36.96 -0.90
C ILE A 513 24.98 -37.52 -1.30
N GLY A 514 26.07 -36.94 -0.78
CA GLY A 514 27.44 -37.43 -0.94
C GLY A 514 28.11 -37.10 -2.29
N ASP A 515 27.41 -36.45 -3.22
CA ASP A 515 27.93 -36.06 -4.54
C ASP A 515 27.87 -34.53 -4.72
N LEU A 516 29.04 -33.92 -4.95
CA LEU A 516 29.18 -32.48 -5.16
C LEU A 516 28.46 -31.99 -6.43
N ASN A 517 28.47 -32.79 -7.50
CA ASN A 517 27.91 -32.40 -8.80
C ASN A 517 26.37 -32.39 -8.77
N ALA A 518 25.75 -33.18 -7.88
CA ALA A 518 24.31 -33.15 -7.64
C ALA A 518 23.87 -31.97 -6.75
N ILE A 519 24.71 -31.54 -5.81
CA ILE A 519 24.40 -30.46 -4.86
C ILE A 519 24.58 -29.07 -5.51
N ALA A 520 25.60 -28.89 -6.35
CA ALA A 520 25.95 -27.60 -6.94
C ALA A 520 24.80 -26.93 -7.75
N PRO A 521 24.06 -27.64 -8.62
CA PRO A 521 22.94 -27.03 -9.36
C PRO A 521 21.80 -26.53 -8.47
N ILE A 522 21.55 -27.19 -7.33
CA ILE A 522 20.54 -26.78 -6.35
C ILE A 522 20.92 -25.43 -5.74
N ILE A 523 22.20 -25.27 -5.37
CA ILE A 523 22.75 -24.02 -4.81
C ILE A 523 22.67 -22.90 -5.84
N SER A 524 23.08 -23.19 -7.09
CA SER A 524 23.00 -22.24 -8.19
C SER A 524 21.59 -21.72 -8.41
N ASN A 525 20.58 -22.60 -8.34
CA ASN A 525 19.17 -22.22 -8.45
C ASN A 525 18.76 -21.22 -7.36
N PHE A 526 19.04 -21.50 -6.08
CA PHE A 526 18.65 -20.59 -4.99
C PHE A 526 19.42 -19.27 -4.96
N PHE A 527 20.72 -19.26 -5.30
CA PHE A 527 21.47 -18.01 -5.40
C PHE A 527 21.03 -17.17 -6.60
N LEU A 528 20.80 -17.76 -7.77
CA LEU A 528 20.26 -17.06 -8.95
C LEU A 528 18.90 -16.44 -8.64
N ALA A 529 18.02 -17.17 -7.94
CA ALA A 529 16.72 -16.66 -7.49
C ALA A 529 16.88 -15.44 -6.56
N SER A 530 17.76 -15.54 -5.56
CA SER A 530 18.05 -14.43 -4.65
C SER A 530 18.61 -13.19 -5.38
N TYR A 531 19.50 -13.39 -6.35
CA TYR A 531 20.09 -12.32 -7.14
C TYR A 531 19.07 -11.71 -8.12
N ALA A 532 18.19 -12.51 -8.70
CA ALA A 532 17.08 -12.04 -9.52
C ALA A 532 16.17 -11.11 -8.70
N LEU A 533 15.79 -11.50 -7.49
CA LEU A 533 14.96 -10.68 -6.61
C LEU A 533 15.65 -9.38 -6.16
N ILE A 534 16.94 -9.42 -5.82
CA ILE A 534 17.70 -8.19 -5.48
C ILE A 534 17.72 -7.22 -6.66
N ASN A 535 17.99 -7.73 -7.86
CA ASN A 535 18.03 -6.92 -9.08
C ASN A 535 16.65 -6.35 -9.45
N PHE A 536 15.61 -7.18 -9.42
CA PHE A 536 14.24 -6.78 -9.74
C PHE A 536 13.68 -5.76 -8.72
N SER A 537 13.93 -5.96 -7.43
CA SER A 537 13.47 -5.05 -6.39
C SER A 537 14.11 -3.66 -6.49
N CYS A 538 15.40 -3.58 -6.83
CA CYS A 538 16.06 -2.29 -7.10
C CYS A 538 15.47 -1.59 -8.33
N PHE A 539 15.18 -2.33 -9.40
CA PHE A 539 14.50 -1.80 -10.58
C PHE A 539 13.09 -1.28 -10.21
N HIS A 540 12.29 -2.08 -9.51
CA HIS A 540 10.93 -1.71 -9.11
C HIS A 540 10.91 -0.47 -8.20
N ALA A 541 11.84 -0.38 -7.24
CA ALA A 541 11.96 0.78 -6.36
C ALA A 541 12.34 2.06 -7.13
N SER A 542 13.24 1.95 -8.11
CA SER A 542 13.61 3.07 -8.99
C SER A 542 12.48 3.49 -9.92
N TYR A 543 11.79 2.52 -10.53
CA TYR A 543 10.66 2.76 -11.42
C TYR A 543 9.49 3.44 -10.69
N ALA A 544 9.27 3.06 -9.43
CA ALA A 544 8.25 3.65 -8.57
C ALA A 544 8.55 5.11 -8.14
N ASN A 545 9.76 5.62 -8.39
CA ASN A 545 10.24 6.92 -7.88
C ASN A 545 9.93 7.10 -6.38
N SER A 546 10.14 6.04 -5.59
CA SER A 546 9.86 6.08 -4.15
C SER A 546 10.74 7.14 -3.47
N PRO A 547 10.19 8.09 -2.69
CA PRO A 547 10.99 9.14 -2.05
C PRO A 547 12.10 8.63 -1.14
N GLY A 548 11.92 7.44 -0.55
CA GLY A 548 12.90 6.76 0.29
C GLY A 548 13.96 5.96 -0.48
N TRP A 549 13.91 5.95 -1.81
CA TRP A 549 14.88 5.31 -2.69
C TRP A 549 15.67 6.38 -3.46
N ARG A 550 16.88 6.68 -2.99
CA ARG A 550 17.81 7.67 -3.57
C ARG A 550 19.24 7.11 -3.57
N PRO A 551 19.54 6.12 -4.41
CA PRO A 551 20.87 5.51 -4.44
C PRO A 551 21.91 6.55 -4.88
N ALA A 552 22.92 6.81 -4.05
CA ALA A 552 23.99 7.76 -4.35
C ALA A 552 25.13 7.16 -5.21
N TYR A 553 25.04 5.86 -5.55
CA TYR A 553 26.10 5.16 -6.28
C TYR A 553 26.12 5.52 -7.78
N LYS A 554 27.23 6.10 -8.25
CA LYS A 554 27.37 6.67 -9.60
C LYS A 554 27.17 5.69 -10.75
N PHE A 555 27.58 4.43 -10.60
CA PHE A 555 27.51 3.43 -11.68
C PHE A 555 26.22 2.60 -11.67
N TYR A 556 25.26 2.95 -10.82
CA TYR A 556 23.97 2.30 -10.78
C TYR A 556 23.06 2.78 -11.92
N ASN A 557 22.37 1.85 -12.58
CA ASN A 557 21.32 2.14 -13.57
C ASN A 557 20.17 1.13 -13.40
N MET A 558 18.93 1.62 -13.36
CA MET A 558 17.74 0.77 -13.18
C MET A 558 17.59 -0.30 -14.28
N TRP A 559 17.91 0.04 -15.53
CA TRP A 559 17.77 -0.87 -16.67
C TRP A 559 18.82 -1.98 -16.65
N LEU A 560 20.01 -1.68 -16.10
CA LEU A 560 21.04 -2.69 -15.89
C LEU A 560 20.61 -3.69 -14.81
N SER A 561 19.95 -3.22 -13.75
CA SER A 561 19.34 -4.12 -12.76
C SER A 561 18.22 -4.97 -13.38
N LEU A 562 17.35 -4.40 -14.23
CA LEU A 562 16.33 -5.20 -14.92
C LEU A 562 16.97 -6.28 -15.81
N LEU A 563 18.01 -5.93 -16.57
CA LEU A 563 18.77 -6.88 -17.38
C LEU A 563 19.36 -8.01 -16.53
N GLY A 564 19.94 -7.68 -15.37
CA GLY A 564 20.46 -8.67 -14.43
C GLY A 564 19.39 -9.59 -13.88
N ALA A 565 18.20 -9.07 -13.56
CA ALA A 565 17.08 -9.88 -13.10
C ALA A 565 16.63 -10.87 -14.19
N VAL A 566 16.39 -10.38 -15.41
CA VAL A 566 15.99 -11.22 -16.56
C VAL A 566 17.05 -12.27 -16.87
N LEU A 567 18.34 -11.89 -16.86
CA LEU A 567 19.45 -12.81 -17.09
C LEU A 567 19.46 -13.94 -16.05
N CYS A 568 19.32 -13.62 -14.76
CA CYS A 568 19.22 -14.63 -13.69
C CYS A 568 18.02 -15.55 -13.90
N CYS A 569 16.84 -15.01 -14.23
CA CYS A 569 15.64 -15.81 -14.49
C CYS A 569 15.87 -16.79 -15.65
N VAL A 570 16.36 -16.29 -16.79
CA VAL A 570 16.59 -17.11 -18.00
C VAL A 570 17.59 -18.22 -17.72
N VAL A 571 18.74 -17.89 -17.11
CA VAL A 571 19.75 -18.89 -16.77
C VAL A 571 19.18 -19.95 -15.82
N MET A 572 18.38 -19.55 -14.84
CA MET A 572 17.75 -20.48 -13.90
C MET A 572 16.79 -21.47 -14.59
N PHE A 573 15.94 -20.99 -15.51
CA PHE A 573 15.04 -21.85 -16.29
C PHE A 573 15.79 -22.81 -17.23
N VAL A 574 16.92 -22.37 -17.79
CA VAL A 574 17.73 -23.20 -18.70
C VAL A 574 18.48 -24.30 -17.93
N ILE A 575 18.94 -24.04 -16.70
CA ILE A 575 19.56 -25.06 -15.84
C ILE A 575 18.54 -26.13 -15.46
N ASN A 576 17.42 -25.73 -14.86
CA ASN A 576 16.37 -26.65 -14.46
C ASN A 576 15.02 -25.93 -14.35
N TRP A 577 14.18 -26.09 -15.37
CA TRP A 577 12.90 -25.39 -15.50
C TRP A 577 11.90 -25.72 -14.38
N TRP A 578 11.84 -26.97 -13.91
CA TRP A 578 10.85 -27.38 -12.91
C TRP A 578 11.27 -26.93 -11.51
N ALA A 579 12.58 -26.99 -11.20
CA ALA A 579 13.12 -26.45 -9.96
C ALA A 579 12.98 -24.92 -9.92
N ALA A 580 13.20 -24.24 -11.06
CA ALA A 580 12.99 -22.81 -11.20
C ALA A 580 11.52 -22.41 -10.95
N LEU A 581 10.58 -23.15 -11.54
CA LEU A 581 9.13 -22.91 -11.37
C LEU A 581 8.69 -23.14 -9.92
N LEU A 582 9.22 -24.17 -9.25
CA LEU A 582 8.97 -24.40 -7.83
C LEU A 582 9.50 -23.25 -6.97
N THR A 583 10.72 -22.79 -7.21
CA THR A 583 11.32 -21.67 -6.46
C THR A 583 10.51 -20.39 -6.63
N TYR A 584 10.11 -20.03 -7.86
CA TYR A 584 9.25 -18.87 -8.10
C TYR A 584 7.85 -19.03 -7.48
N GLY A 585 7.30 -20.24 -7.49
CA GLY A 585 6.03 -20.54 -6.81
C GLY A 585 6.11 -20.25 -5.30
N ILE A 586 7.20 -20.67 -4.66
CA ILE A 586 7.46 -20.37 -3.24
C ILE A 586 7.64 -18.86 -3.03
N GLU A 587 8.41 -18.18 -3.89
CA GLU A 587 8.62 -16.72 -3.82
C GLU A 587 7.33 -15.92 -3.91
N ILE A 588 6.48 -16.23 -4.87
CA ILE A 588 5.20 -15.56 -5.07
C ILE A 588 4.29 -15.81 -3.88
N LEU A 589 4.26 -17.04 -3.35
CA LEU A 589 3.48 -17.37 -2.14
C LEU A 589 3.95 -16.55 -0.93
N LEU A 590 5.27 -16.45 -0.72
CA LEU A 590 5.86 -15.66 0.36
C LEU A 590 5.53 -14.17 0.19
N TYR A 591 5.65 -13.63 -1.02
CA TYR A 591 5.30 -12.25 -1.33
C TYR A 591 3.81 -11.97 -1.03
N ILE A 592 2.90 -12.79 -1.55
CA ILE A 592 1.45 -12.67 -1.32
C ILE A 592 1.13 -12.78 0.17
N TYR A 593 1.77 -13.68 0.90
CA TYR A 593 1.57 -13.82 2.34
C TYR A 593 1.85 -12.50 3.08
N VAL A 594 2.97 -11.84 2.78
CA VAL A 594 3.36 -10.57 3.42
C VAL A 594 2.38 -9.45 3.03
N THR A 595 2.01 -9.35 1.75
CA THR A 595 1.07 -8.32 1.26
C THR A 595 -0.33 -8.47 1.86
N VAL A 596 -0.82 -9.70 2.04
CA VAL A 596 -2.16 -9.97 2.62
C VAL A 596 -2.18 -9.76 4.12
N LYS A 597 -1.15 -10.22 4.84
CA LYS A 597 -1.12 -10.13 6.30
C LYS A 597 -0.80 -8.73 6.81
N LYS A 598 -0.17 -7.87 6.00
CA LYS A 598 0.25 -6.50 6.35
C LYS A 598 0.83 -6.45 7.78
N PRO A 599 2.04 -6.97 7.99
CA PRO A 599 2.66 -6.94 9.32
C PRO A 599 2.71 -5.50 9.86
N ASP A 600 2.70 -5.34 11.19
CA ASP A 600 2.66 -4.03 11.90
C ASP A 600 3.97 -3.20 11.74
N VAL A 601 4.75 -3.53 10.71
CA VAL A 601 6.10 -3.07 10.48
C VAL A 601 6.11 -2.24 9.21
N ASN A 602 6.09 -0.92 9.38
CA ASN A 602 6.04 0.03 8.27
C ASN A 602 7.43 0.63 8.00
N TRP A 603 8.21 -0.01 7.13
CA TRP A 603 9.50 0.52 6.66
C TRP A 603 9.37 1.40 5.41
N GLY A 604 8.13 1.77 5.06
CA GLY A 604 7.79 2.18 3.71
C GLY A 604 7.76 0.96 2.78
N SER A 605 6.80 0.94 1.86
CA SER A 605 6.83 0.00 0.74
C SER A 605 6.80 0.78 -0.56
N SER A 606 7.54 0.28 -1.56
CA SER A 606 7.41 0.76 -2.94
C SER A 606 5.96 0.68 -3.42
N THR A 607 5.17 -0.30 -2.98
CA THR A 607 3.75 -0.40 -3.32
C THR A 607 2.93 0.76 -2.75
N GLN A 608 3.19 1.18 -1.51
CA GLN A 608 2.54 2.34 -0.90
C GLN A 608 2.89 3.64 -1.62
N ALA A 609 4.18 3.82 -1.97
CA ALA A 609 4.62 4.98 -2.73
C ALA A 609 3.92 5.07 -4.09
N VAL A 610 3.84 3.96 -4.83
CA VAL A 610 3.10 3.88 -6.10
C VAL A 610 1.62 4.23 -5.90
N THR A 611 0.98 3.71 -4.85
CA THR A 611 -0.43 4.05 -4.60
C THR A 611 -0.64 5.53 -4.30
N PHE A 612 0.28 6.17 -3.58
CA PHE A 612 0.20 7.60 -3.30
C PHE A 612 0.41 8.44 -4.57
N VAL A 613 1.47 8.16 -5.33
CA VAL A 613 1.75 8.84 -6.61
C VAL A 613 0.59 8.66 -7.58
N SER A 614 0.03 7.45 -7.67
CA SER A 614 -1.14 7.17 -8.49
C SER A 614 -2.37 7.95 -8.00
N ALA A 615 -2.61 8.03 -6.69
CA ALA A 615 -3.72 8.82 -6.14
C ALA A 615 -3.58 10.31 -6.45
N VAL A 616 -2.38 10.89 -6.30
CA VAL A 616 -2.10 12.30 -6.63
C VAL A 616 -2.26 12.55 -8.13
N SER A 617 -1.62 11.72 -8.97
CA SER A 617 -1.71 11.83 -10.43
C SER A 617 -3.15 11.72 -10.94
N ASN A 618 -3.92 10.78 -10.40
CA ASN A 618 -5.32 10.60 -10.76
C ASN A 618 -6.19 11.78 -10.30
N THR A 619 -5.92 12.33 -9.10
CA THR A 619 -6.66 13.49 -8.58
C THR A 619 -6.35 14.75 -9.41
N LEU A 620 -5.08 14.95 -9.79
CA LEU A 620 -4.67 16.05 -10.66
C LEU A 620 -5.27 15.93 -12.06
N SER A 621 -5.27 14.71 -12.62
CA SER A 621 -5.90 14.43 -13.92
C SER A 621 -7.41 14.72 -13.89
N LEU A 622 -8.08 14.39 -12.78
CA LEU A 622 -9.50 14.69 -12.58
C LEU A 622 -9.75 16.21 -12.53
N SER A 623 -8.80 17.01 -12.05
CA SER A 623 -8.94 18.47 -11.98
C SER A 623 -9.09 19.14 -13.35
N GLY A 624 -8.56 18.52 -14.41
CA GLY A 624 -8.66 19.01 -15.79
C GLY A 624 -9.97 18.66 -16.50
N VAL A 625 -10.88 17.89 -15.87
CA VAL A 625 -12.16 17.47 -16.46
C VAL A 625 -13.26 18.47 -16.07
N GLU A 626 -14.08 18.87 -17.05
CA GLU A 626 -15.23 19.75 -16.82
C GLU A 626 -16.40 19.03 -16.12
N ASP A 627 -17.15 19.78 -15.32
CA ASP A 627 -18.31 19.25 -14.61
C ASP A 627 -19.47 18.99 -15.59
N HIS A 628 -20.00 17.77 -15.59
CA HIS A 628 -21.15 17.41 -16.42
C HIS A 628 -22.19 16.66 -15.59
N VAL A 629 -23.48 16.95 -15.82
CA VAL A 629 -24.60 16.42 -15.04
C VAL A 629 -24.61 14.88 -14.98
N LYS A 630 -24.31 14.20 -16.09
CA LYS A 630 -24.19 12.73 -16.15
C LYS A 630 -23.12 12.14 -15.22
N ASN A 631 -22.10 12.92 -14.90
CA ASN A 631 -21.00 12.51 -14.02
C ASN A 631 -21.27 12.85 -12.56
N PHE A 632 -22.41 13.48 -12.24
CA PHE A 632 -22.78 13.79 -10.87
C PHE A 632 -22.76 12.52 -10.00
N ARG A 633 -22.13 12.64 -8.83
CA ARG A 633 -22.11 11.61 -7.78
C ARG A 633 -22.39 12.31 -6.45
N PRO A 634 -23.16 11.69 -5.54
CA PRO A 634 -23.33 12.25 -4.20
C PRO A 634 -21.98 12.18 -3.48
N GLN A 635 -21.47 13.35 -3.08
CA GLN A 635 -20.25 13.52 -2.30
C GLN A 635 -20.67 14.12 -0.96
N ILE A 636 -20.81 13.27 0.07
CA ILE A 636 -21.49 13.64 1.32
C ILE A 636 -20.48 14.03 2.39
N LEU A 637 -20.67 15.21 2.98
CA LEU A 637 -20.07 15.65 4.23
C LEU A 637 -21.08 15.39 5.36
N ALA A 638 -20.82 14.39 6.21
CA ALA A 638 -21.72 13.98 7.27
C ALA A 638 -21.23 14.48 8.64
N LEU A 639 -22.01 15.35 9.30
CA LEU A 639 -21.73 15.85 10.64
C LEU A 639 -22.14 14.81 11.70
N THR A 640 -21.34 13.74 11.81
CA THR A 640 -21.60 12.66 12.76
C THR A 640 -21.13 13.00 14.17
N GLY A 641 -20.15 13.90 14.32
CA GLY A 641 -19.27 13.86 15.49
C GLY A 641 -18.35 12.64 15.37
N PRO A 642 -17.96 11.99 16.48
CA PRO A 642 -17.27 10.72 16.42
C PRO A 642 -18.13 9.71 15.62
N PRO A 643 -17.55 8.90 14.71
CA PRO A 643 -18.34 7.97 13.88
C PRO A 643 -19.17 6.94 14.65
N ARG A 644 -18.92 6.79 15.95
CA ARG A 644 -19.63 5.88 16.86
C ARG A 644 -20.89 6.49 17.47
N THR A 645 -20.97 7.81 17.62
CA THR A 645 -22.06 8.47 18.35
C THR A 645 -23.35 8.57 17.53
N ARG A 646 -23.24 8.67 16.20
CA ARG A 646 -24.40 8.76 15.28
C ARG A 646 -24.31 7.73 14.15
N PRO A 647 -24.38 6.42 14.44
CA PRO A 647 -24.17 5.37 13.45
C PRO A 647 -25.25 5.34 12.37
N ALA A 648 -26.50 5.71 12.68
CA ALA A 648 -27.59 5.77 11.70
C ALA A 648 -27.29 6.78 10.58
N LEU A 649 -26.76 7.96 10.93
CA LEU A 649 -26.39 9.01 9.97
C LEU A 649 -25.28 8.50 9.04
N LEU A 650 -24.24 7.87 9.61
CA LEU A 650 -23.15 7.26 8.87
C LEU A 650 -23.63 6.13 7.94
N ASP A 651 -24.47 5.23 8.43
CA ASP A 651 -24.95 4.07 7.66
C ASP A 651 -25.86 4.49 6.49
N LEU A 652 -26.64 5.56 6.67
CA LEU A 652 -27.45 6.14 5.60
C LEU A 652 -26.58 6.89 4.58
N ALA A 653 -25.64 7.73 5.03
CA ALA A 653 -24.66 8.40 4.16
C ALA A 653 -23.85 7.38 3.33
N HIS A 654 -23.42 6.28 3.95
CA HIS A 654 -22.74 5.18 3.27
C HIS A 654 -23.66 4.44 2.28
N SER A 655 -24.97 4.40 2.50
CA SER A 655 -25.91 3.78 1.56
C SER A 655 -26.05 4.60 0.27
N PHE A 656 -25.98 5.93 0.36
CA PHE A 656 -25.94 6.82 -0.81
C PHE A 656 -24.62 6.71 -1.56
N THR A 657 -23.48 6.85 -0.88
CA THR A 657 -22.13 6.95 -1.49
C THR A 657 -21.53 5.59 -1.87
N LYS A 658 -21.63 4.62 -0.96
CA LYS A 658 -21.12 3.24 -1.02
C LYS A 658 -19.66 3.13 -1.50
N ASN A 659 -19.45 2.94 -2.80
CA ASN A 659 -18.16 2.79 -3.46
C ASN A 659 -17.97 3.77 -4.62
N TYR A 660 -18.99 4.59 -4.93
CA TYR A 660 -19.06 5.38 -6.15
C TYR A 660 -18.98 6.89 -5.89
N GLY A 661 -19.20 7.32 -4.64
CA GLY A 661 -19.12 8.71 -4.21
C GLY A 661 -18.18 8.87 -3.01
N LEU A 662 -17.83 10.12 -2.73
CA LEU A 662 -17.03 10.49 -1.56
C LEU A 662 -17.91 10.57 -0.32
N CYS A 663 -17.44 10.04 0.81
CA CYS A 663 -18.10 10.18 2.10
C CYS A 663 -17.07 10.65 3.11
N ILE A 664 -17.32 11.79 3.75
CA ILE A 664 -16.48 12.35 4.81
C ILE A 664 -17.32 12.44 6.07
N THR A 665 -16.86 11.84 7.16
CA THR A 665 -17.44 12.00 8.50
C THR A 665 -16.69 13.08 9.25
N CYS A 666 -17.43 14.01 9.84
CA CYS A 666 -16.86 15.20 10.45
C CYS A 666 -17.15 15.30 11.94
N GLU A 667 -16.15 15.78 12.67
CA GLU A 667 -16.23 16.11 14.09
C GLU A 667 -15.69 17.52 14.34
N VAL A 668 -16.43 18.31 15.11
CA VAL A 668 -16.02 19.67 15.51
C VAL A 668 -15.78 19.65 17.02
N PHE A 669 -14.53 19.86 17.42
CA PHE A 669 -14.14 20.00 18.81
C PHE A 669 -14.35 21.46 19.22
N VAL A 670 -15.28 21.68 20.15
CA VAL A 670 -15.65 23.00 20.67
C VAL A 670 -14.84 23.28 21.93
N GLY A 671 -13.96 24.28 21.89
CA GLY A 671 -13.17 24.68 23.05
C GLY A 671 -11.82 25.32 22.70
N PRO A 672 -10.99 25.64 23.72
CA PRO A 672 -9.67 26.21 23.51
C PRO A 672 -8.77 25.28 22.67
N ARG A 673 -8.21 25.83 21.59
CA ARG A 673 -7.44 25.07 20.59
C ARG A 673 -6.30 24.24 21.19
N ALA A 674 -5.61 24.73 22.21
CA ALA A 674 -4.46 24.04 22.80
C ALA A 674 -4.81 22.68 23.44
N GLU A 675 -5.94 22.60 24.13
CA GLU A 675 -6.40 21.38 24.80
C GLU A 675 -7.03 20.41 23.79
N CYS A 676 -7.87 20.93 22.88
CA CYS A 676 -8.56 20.11 21.91
C CYS A 676 -7.65 19.54 20.80
N LEU A 677 -6.50 20.16 20.51
CA LEU A 677 -5.60 19.70 19.44
C LEU A 677 -4.98 18.33 19.75
N GLU A 678 -4.60 18.09 21.00
CA GLU A 678 -4.04 16.80 21.42
C GLU A 678 -5.09 15.70 21.31
N GLU A 679 -6.31 15.96 21.80
CA GLU A 679 -7.44 15.04 21.70
C GLU A 679 -7.87 14.78 20.25
N MET A 680 -7.90 15.82 19.41
CA MET A 680 -8.23 15.71 17.98
C MET A 680 -7.22 14.81 17.25
N ASN A 681 -5.93 15.03 17.46
CA ASN A 681 -4.87 14.25 16.81
C ASN A 681 -4.92 12.78 17.26
N ALA A 682 -5.13 12.51 18.55
CA ALA A 682 -5.31 11.15 19.06
C ALA A 682 -6.61 10.49 18.54
N GLY A 683 -7.68 11.28 18.41
CA GLY A 683 -8.99 10.84 17.93
C GLY A 683 -9.00 10.49 16.44
N MET A 684 -8.22 11.20 15.62
CA MET A 684 -8.23 11.09 14.17
C MET A 684 -7.84 9.69 13.67
N GLU A 685 -6.71 9.15 14.13
CA GLU A 685 -6.28 7.81 13.75
C GLU A 685 -7.23 6.74 14.31
N ARG A 686 -7.67 6.91 15.56
CA ARG A 686 -8.60 5.99 16.24
C ARG A 686 -9.93 5.85 15.49
N ASN A 687 -10.51 6.98 15.09
CA ASN A 687 -11.80 7.04 14.39
C ASN A 687 -11.67 6.53 12.95
N GLN A 688 -10.57 6.86 12.25
CA GLN A 688 -10.30 6.31 10.91
C GLN A 688 -10.12 4.78 10.94
N LEU A 689 -9.44 4.26 11.96
CA LEU A 689 -9.25 2.83 12.16
C LEU A 689 -10.58 2.11 12.49
N TYR A 690 -11.47 2.77 13.25
CA TYR A 690 -12.83 2.27 13.48
C TYR A 690 -13.63 2.15 12.19
N LEU A 691 -13.63 3.18 11.33
CA LEU A 691 -14.30 3.14 10.02
C LEU A 691 -13.81 1.99 9.15
N ARG A 692 -12.49 1.77 9.11
CA ARG A 692 -11.87 0.63 8.40
C ARG A 692 -12.33 -0.71 8.97
N LYS A 693 -12.32 -0.89 10.30
CA LYS A 693 -12.80 -2.11 10.97
C LYS A 693 -14.29 -2.37 10.73
N ALA A 694 -15.11 -1.31 10.68
CA ALA A 694 -16.53 -1.39 10.42
C ALA A 694 -16.87 -1.62 8.93
N ASN A 695 -15.87 -1.74 8.04
CA ASN A 695 -16.02 -1.80 6.59
C ASN A 695 -16.89 -0.65 6.05
N ARG A 696 -16.65 0.57 6.56
CA ARG A 696 -17.28 1.80 6.07
C ARG A 696 -16.25 2.60 5.29
N LYS A 697 -16.51 2.77 3.99
CA LYS A 697 -15.65 3.54 3.09
C LYS A 697 -15.96 5.02 3.24
N ALA A 698 -15.41 5.61 4.31
CA ALA A 698 -15.49 7.04 4.57
C ALA A 698 -14.13 7.54 5.07
N PHE A 699 -13.86 8.82 4.84
CA PHE A 699 -12.73 9.55 5.43
C PHE A 699 -13.22 10.27 6.68
N TYR A 700 -12.39 10.34 7.70
CA TYR A 700 -12.66 11.10 8.90
C TYR A 700 -11.90 12.43 8.85
N ALA A 701 -12.61 13.54 9.09
CA ALA A 701 -12.06 14.88 9.18
C ALA A 701 -12.49 15.51 10.51
N ALA A 702 -11.58 16.24 11.15
CA ALA A 702 -11.87 16.92 12.41
C ALA A 702 -11.27 18.32 12.41
N VAL A 703 -11.95 19.24 13.11
CA VAL A 703 -11.53 20.63 13.29
C VAL A 703 -11.73 21.08 14.73
N THR A 704 -10.92 22.02 15.18
CA THR A 704 -10.97 22.60 16.53
C THR A 704 -11.32 24.08 16.41
N CYS A 705 -12.45 24.51 16.98
CA CYS A 705 -12.95 25.87 16.93
C CYS A 705 -13.61 26.28 18.26
N ASN A 706 -13.76 27.59 18.49
CA ASN A 706 -14.46 28.08 19.68
C ASN A 706 -15.97 27.84 19.58
N ASN A 707 -16.51 27.94 18.37
CA ASN A 707 -17.93 27.82 18.07
C ASN A 707 -18.20 26.66 17.10
N PHE A 708 -19.33 25.97 17.27
CA PHE A 708 -19.71 24.84 16.41
C PHE A 708 -19.97 25.26 14.95
N ARG A 709 -20.55 26.45 14.75
CA ARG A 709 -20.82 27.02 13.42
C ARG A 709 -19.54 27.32 12.66
N GLU A 710 -18.59 28.03 13.26
CA GLU A 710 -17.28 28.37 12.65
C GLU A 710 -16.48 27.11 12.24
N GLY A 711 -16.52 26.06 13.07
CA GLY A 711 -15.88 24.80 12.72
C GLY A 711 -16.55 24.12 11.54
N THR A 712 -17.88 24.15 11.48
CA THR A 712 -18.63 23.59 10.35
C THR A 712 -18.38 24.39 9.07
N ASP A 713 -18.33 25.72 9.16
CA ASP A 713 -17.98 26.61 8.04
C ASP A 713 -16.59 26.29 7.47
N SER A 714 -15.58 26.15 8.35
CA SER A 714 -14.23 25.73 7.97
C SER A 714 -14.23 24.37 7.23
N LEU A 715 -15.07 23.43 7.66
CA LEU A 715 -15.22 22.13 7.00
C LEU A 715 -15.91 22.24 5.64
N LEU A 716 -16.93 23.09 5.49
CA LEU A 716 -17.64 23.29 4.21
C LEU A 716 -16.71 23.89 3.13
N GLN A 717 -15.80 24.77 3.52
CA GLN A 717 -14.88 25.42 2.59
C GLN A 717 -13.65 24.56 2.27
N ALA A 718 -13.05 23.90 3.27
CA ALA A 718 -11.72 23.28 3.14
C ALA A 718 -11.74 21.75 2.97
N SER A 719 -12.89 21.08 3.07
CA SER A 719 -12.94 19.62 2.94
C SER A 719 -12.73 19.14 1.50
N GLY A 720 -11.83 18.17 1.31
CA GLY A 720 -11.58 17.51 0.02
C GLY A 720 -10.29 17.95 -0.67
N LEU A 721 -10.06 17.44 -1.89
CA LEU A 721 -8.88 17.77 -2.70
C LEU A 721 -9.24 17.88 -4.19
N GLY A 722 -8.98 19.03 -4.80
CA GLY A 722 -9.32 19.29 -6.21
C GLY A 722 -10.82 19.08 -6.48
N ARG A 723 -11.15 18.25 -7.47
CA ARG A 723 -12.54 17.87 -7.80
C ARG A 723 -13.15 16.83 -6.82
N MET A 724 -12.34 16.23 -5.97
CA MET A 724 -12.79 15.30 -4.92
C MET A 724 -13.17 16.09 -3.65
N LYS A 725 -14.19 16.95 -3.75
CA LYS A 725 -14.75 17.74 -2.65
C LYS A 725 -16.20 17.32 -2.35
N PRO A 726 -16.74 17.54 -1.15
CA PRO A 726 -18.14 17.27 -0.89
C PRO A 726 -19.04 18.27 -1.64
N ASN A 727 -20.25 17.83 -1.98
CA ASN A 727 -21.28 18.64 -2.64
C ASN A 727 -22.62 18.63 -1.89
N THR A 728 -22.75 17.75 -0.89
CA THR A 728 -23.96 17.60 -0.09
C THR A 728 -23.59 17.56 1.40
N LEU A 729 -24.16 18.45 2.21
CA LEU A 729 -24.09 18.44 3.66
C LEU A 729 -25.19 17.55 4.22
N MET A 730 -24.82 16.66 5.15
CA MET A 730 -25.77 15.79 5.86
C MET A 730 -25.63 16.00 7.37
N ILE A 731 -26.72 16.41 8.01
CA ILE A 731 -26.81 16.72 9.44
C ILE A 731 -27.98 15.96 10.09
N GLY A 732 -27.87 15.66 11.38
CA GLY A 732 -28.98 15.12 12.16
C GLY A 732 -29.95 16.21 12.61
N PHE A 733 -31.24 15.89 12.72
CA PHE A 733 -32.24 16.81 13.29
C PHE A 733 -32.00 17.04 14.78
N LYS A 734 -32.00 18.31 15.21
CA LYS A 734 -31.81 18.67 16.63
C LYS A 734 -33.13 18.54 17.40
N LYS A 735 -33.45 17.34 17.88
CA LYS A 735 -34.71 17.05 18.61
C LYS A 735 -34.91 17.91 19.87
N HIS A 736 -33.83 18.18 20.62
CA HIS A 736 -33.87 18.93 21.88
C HIS A 736 -33.75 20.45 21.72
N TRP A 737 -34.15 21.01 20.57
CA TRP A 737 -34.01 22.45 20.30
C TRP A 737 -34.78 23.32 21.31
N LYS A 738 -35.93 22.84 21.81
CA LYS A 738 -36.76 23.56 22.80
C LYS A 738 -36.11 23.74 24.17
N THR A 739 -35.26 22.79 24.57
CA THR A 739 -34.52 22.83 25.83
C THR A 739 -33.08 23.29 25.64
N ALA A 740 -32.66 23.50 24.39
CA ALA A 740 -31.32 23.98 24.08
C ALA A 740 -31.23 25.49 24.30
N GLY A 741 -30.04 25.98 24.66
CA GLY A 741 -29.78 27.41 24.70
C GLY A 741 -29.98 28.06 23.33
N THR A 742 -30.26 29.36 23.33
CA THR A 742 -30.48 30.18 22.13
C THR A 742 -29.33 30.03 21.13
N GLU A 743 -28.09 30.15 21.61
CA GLU A 743 -26.87 30.03 20.81
C GLU A 743 -26.77 28.71 20.02
N ALA A 744 -27.23 27.60 20.59
CA ALA A 744 -27.19 26.30 19.93
C ALA A 744 -28.23 26.15 18.82
N VAL A 745 -29.37 26.85 18.92
CA VAL A 745 -30.40 26.90 17.87
C VAL A 745 -29.92 27.80 16.73
N GLN A 746 -29.42 28.99 17.06
CA GLN A 746 -28.84 29.93 16.09
C GLN A 746 -27.65 29.32 15.34
N SER A 747 -26.80 28.55 16.03
CA SER A 747 -25.70 27.82 15.39
C SER A 747 -26.20 26.77 14.41
N TYR A 748 -27.24 26.01 14.76
CA TYR A 748 -27.79 24.96 13.90
C TYR A 748 -28.46 25.53 12.64
N VAL A 749 -29.31 26.55 12.80
CA VAL A 749 -29.97 27.23 11.68
C VAL A 749 -28.95 27.99 10.84
N GLY A 750 -27.99 28.65 11.48
CA GLY A 750 -26.86 29.30 10.84
C GLY A 750 -26.07 28.37 9.91
N ILE A 751 -25.77 27.14 10.34
CA ILE A 751 -25.10 26.14 9.50
C ILE A 751 -25.93 25.79 8.25
N LEU A 752 -27.27 25.74 8.36
CA LEU A 752 -28.13 25.47 7.20
C LEU A 752 -28.05 26.62 6.21
N HIS A 753 -28.05 27.87 6.68
CA HIS A 753 -27.84 29.05 5.83
C HIS A 753 -26.44 29.07 5.21
N ASP A 754 -25.40 28.77 5.98
CA ASP A 754 -24.03 28.73 5.46
C ASP A 754 -23.88 27.67 4.35
N ALA A 755 -24.50 26.48 4.53
CA ALA A 755 -24.51 25.44 3.51
C ALA A 755 -25.23 25.87 2.23
N PHE A 756 -26.30 26.64 2.37
CA PHE A 756 -27.03 27.25 1.26
C PHE A 756 -26.17 28.30 0.54
N ASP A 757 -25.50 29.18 1.28
CA ASP A 757 -24.61 30.21 0.74
C ASP A 757 -23.44 29.58 -0.07
N TYR A 758 -22.94 28.40 0.33
CA TYR A 758 -21.92 27.64 -0.42
C TYR A 758 -22.44 26.77 -1.58
N GLU A 759 -23.73 26.85 -1.92
CA GLU A 759 -24.39 26.02 -2.94
C GLU A 759 -24.27 24.50 -2.68
N TYR A 760 -24.28 24.08 -1.42
CA TYR A 760 -24.35 22.66 -1.07
C TYR A 760 -25.80 22.16 -1.14
N GLY A 761 -25.96 20.89 -1.51
CA GLY A 761 -27.21 20.19 -1.20
C GLY A 761 -27.29 19.92 0.30
N THR A 762 -28.43 20.17 0.94
CA THR A 762 -28.60 19.98 2.39
C THR A 762 -29.54 18.82 2.67
N MET A 763 -29.13 17.94 3.59
CA MET A 763 -29.89 16.77 4.03
C MET A 763 -30.01 16.74 5.55
N ILE A 764 -31.24 16.71 6.07
CA ILE A 764 -31.51 16.55 7.51
C ILE A 764 -32.19 15.21 7.76
N LEU A 765 -31.54 14.35 8.54
CA LEU A 765 -32.12 13.07 8.97
C LEU A 765 -32.83 13.25 10.33
N ARG A 766 -34.10 12.86 10.41
CA ARG A 766 -34.85 12.73 11.66
C ARG A 766 -35.28 11.29 11.87
N ILE A 767 -35.07 10.81 13.09
CA ILE A 767 -35.60 9.54 13.63
C ILE A 767 -36.32 9.91 14.93
N ASP A 768 -37.45 9.27 15.22
CA ASP A 768 -38.28 9.63 16.37
C ASP A 768 -37.52 9.45 17.69
N GLU A 769 -36.83 8.33 17.89
CA GLU A 769 -36.08 8.04 19.12
C GLU A 769 -34.90 9.01 19.33
N GLY A 770 -34.31 9.53 18.25
CA GLY A 770 -33.10 10.36 18.25
C GLY A 770 -31.94 9.71 17.49
N LEU A 771 -30.82 10.43 17.40
CA LEU A 771 -29.63 10.00 16.66
C LEU A 771 -28.38 9.83 17.52
N ASP A 772 -28.34 10.46 18.70
CA ASP A 772 -27.14 10.58 19.52
C ASP A 772 -27.09 9.49 20.59
N VAL A 773 -26.08 8.61 20.50
CA VAL A 773 -25.83 7.54 21.48
C VAL A 773 -24.55 7.78 22.30
N SER A 774 -24.05 9.02 22.34
CA SER A 774 -22.80 9.38 23.06
C SER A 774 -22.76 8.89 24.51
N HIS A 775 -23.81 9.14 25.29
CA HIS A 775 -23.91 8.72 26.70
C HIS A 775 -23.83 7.20 26.90
N ILE A 776 -24.26 6.42 25.91
CA ILE A 776 -24.19 4.96 25.95
C ILE A 776 -22.77 4.50 25.60
N VAL A 777 -22.17 5.09 24.58
CA VAL A 777 -20.80 4.79 24.14
C VAL A 777 -19.79 5.11 25.24
N GLU A 778 -19.96 6.25 25.92
CA GLU A 778 -19.12 6.66 27.05
C GLU A 778 -19.23 5.66 28.21
N ALA A 779 -20.45 5.27 28.59
CA ALA A 779 -20.67 4.28 29.64
C ALA A 779 -20.05 2.91 29.29
N GLU A 780 -20.16 2.46 28.03
CA GLU A 780 -19.50 1.23 27.57
C GLU A 780 -17.97 1.32 27.65
N ASP A 781 -17.38 2.44 27.22
CA ASP A 781 -15.93 2.66 27.26
C ASP A 781 -15.41 2.73 28.70
N GLU A 782 -16.15 3.34 29.64
CA GLU A 782 -15.82 3.35 31.06
C GLU A 782 -15.89 1.95 31.68
N MET A 783 -16.95 1.18 31.40
CA MET A 783 -17.06 -0.21 31.84
C MET A 783 -15.91 -1.08 31.31
N LEU A 784 -15.52 -0.86 30.05
CA LEU A 784 -14.45 -1.62 29.42
C LEU A 784 -13.05 -1.24 29.95
N LYS A 785 -12.84 0.03 30.33
CA LYS A 785 -11.65 0.48 31.07
C LYS A 785 -11.58 -0.17 32.44
N ALA A 786 -12.66 -0.11 33.23
CA ALA A 786 -12.73 -0.73 34.55
C ALA A 786 -12.45 -2.24 34.50
N ALA A 787 -13.03 -2.96 33.52
CA ALA A 787 -12.79 -4.39 33.34
C ALA A 787 -11.33 -4.72 32.95
N LYS A 788 -10.65 -3.85 32.18
CA LYS A 788 -9.23 -4.01 31.85
C LYS A 788 -8.33 -3.77 33.05
N GLU A 789 -8.60 -2.73 33.83
CA GLU A 789 -7.86 -2.44 35.07
C GLU A 789 -8.00 -3.59 36.07
N GLN A 790 -9.20 -4.14 36.22
CA GLN A 790 -9.45 -5.30 37.08
C GLN A 790 -8.69 -6.55 36.61
N ARG A 791 -8.64 -6.81 35.29
CA ARG A 791 -7.82 -7.90 34.72
C ARG A 791 -6.32 -7.67 34.89
N GLN A 792 -5.85 -6.42 34.82
CA GLN A 792 -4.45 -6.09 35.06
C GLN A 792 -4.07 -6.33 36.52
N LEU A 793 -4.92 -5.92 37.46
CA LEU A 793 -4.75 -6.18 38.88
C LEU A 793 -4.73 -7.69 39.19
N GLU A 794 -5.66 -8.46 38.62
CA GLU A 794 -5.65 -9.93 38.76
C GLU A 794 -4.35 -10.55 38.19
N LYS A 795 -3.85 -10.04 37.07
CA LYS A 795 -2.63 -10.53 36.42
C LYS A 795 -1.37 -10.18 37.22
N GLU A 796 -1.32 -8.99 37.83
CA GLU A 796 -0.26 -8.60 38.77
C GLU A 796 -0.29 -9.43 40.06
N MET A 797 -1.49 -9.73 40.58
CA MET A 797 -1.67 -10.61 41.73
C MET A 797 -1.23 -12.05 41.43
N MET A 798 -1.46 -12.55 40.22
CA MET A 798 -1.03 -13.88 39.77
C MET A 798 0.47 -13.93 39.42
N SER A 799 1.07 -12.84 38.96
CA SER A 799 2.50 -12.78 38.61
C SER A 799 3.44 -12.73 39.84
N ASN A 800 2.94 -12.31 41.00
CA ASN A 800 3.70 -12.32 42.26
C ASN A 800 3.58 -13.63 43.06
N GLY A 801 3.09 -14.70 42.44
CA GLY A 801 3.07 -16.05 42.99
C GLY A 801 4.45 -16.70 43.03
N GLY A 802 5.36 -16.22 43.88
CA GLY A 802 6.66 -16.85 44.03
C GLY A 802 7.71 -16.14 44.87
N LYS A 803 7.39 -15.67 46.09
CA LYS A 803 8.27 -15.64 47.29
C LYS A 803 7.67 -14.76 48.38
N GLY A 804 7.58 -15.30 49.60
CA GLY A 804 7.52 -14.48 50.83
C GLY A 804 6.15 -14.30 51.47
N LYS A 805 5.68 -15.34 52.18
CA LYS A 805 4.84 -15.13 53.37
C LYS A 805 5.68 -14.38 54.42
N ARG A 806 5.54 -13.05 54.52
CA ARG A 806 5.66 -12.21 55.75
C ARG A 806 6.03 -10.78 55.35
N LEU A 807 5.44 -9.83 56.09
CA LEU A 807 5.62 -8.37 56.03
C LEU A 807 5.01 -7.69 54.81
N PHE A 808 3.75 -7.26 54.93
CA PHE A 808 3.35 -5.84 54.82
C PHE A 808 1.89 -5.70 55.31
N ARG A 809 1.72 -5.82 56.62
CA ARG A 809 0.54 -5.35 57.36
C ARG A 809 0.75 -3.87 57.67
N LYS A 810 0.48 -2.98 56.70
CA LYS A 810 0.24 -1.53 56.91
C LYS A 810 -0.04 -0.83 55.58
N SER A 811 -1.31 -0.78 55.18
CA SER A 811 -2.00 0.38 54.58
C SER A 811 -3.36 -0.09 54.07
N ARG A 812 -4.30 -0.25 55.01
CA ARG A 812 -5.69 -0.61 54.72
C ARG A 812 -6.55 0.66 54.56
N LYS A 813 -6.02 1.67 53.86
CA LYS A 813 -6.68 2.96 53.59
C LYS A 813 -6.86 3.30 52.10
N SER A 814 -6.36 2.47 51.17
CA SER A 814 -6.53 2.72 49.73
C SER A 814 -7.65 1.88 49.09
N SER A 815 -8.03 0.73 49.67
CA SER A 815 -9.16 -0.08 49.18
C SER A 815 -10.54 0.56 49.39
N GLN A 816 -10.62 1.55 50.28
CA GLN A 816 -11.85 2.31 50.54
C GLN A 816 -12.03 3.51 49.58
N VAL A 817 -11.07 3.77 48.68
CA VAL A 817 -11.21 4.81 47.64
C VAL A 817 -11.61 4.17 46.29
N LEU A 818 -11.26 2.91 46.06
CA LEU A 818 -11.64 2.19 44.83
C LEU A 818 -13.06 1.59 44.90
N ALA A 819 -13.50 1.10 46.07
CA ALA A 819 -14.85 0.56 46.25
C ALA A 819 -15.94 1.65 46.16
N THR A 820 -15.60 2.92 46.40
CA THR A 820 -16.55 4.04 46.30
C THR A 820 -16.72 4.55 44.86
N ARG A 821 -15.79 4.24 43.95
CA ARG A 821 -15.92 4.60 42.52
C ARG A 821 -16.71 3.59 41.70
N VAL A 822 -16.73 2.31 42.10
CA VAL A 822 -17.54 1.27 41.45
C VAL A 822 -19.01 1.30 41.92
N SER A 823 -19.34 2.11 42.94
CA SER A 823 -20.71 2.24 43.48
C SER A 823 -21.58 3.32 42.82
N VAL A 824 -21.19 3.87 41.66
CA VAL A 824 -22.01 4.86 40.92
C VAL A 824 -22.34 4.36 39.52
N CYS A 825 -23.08 3.27 39.47
CA CYS A 825 -24.00 2.96 38.37
C CYS A 825 -25.11 2.12 38.98
N SER A 826 -25.99 2.77 39.75
CA SER A 826 -27.33 2.23 39.90
C SER A 826 -27.84 1.96 38.48
N PRO A 827 -28.36 0.75 38.16
CA PRO A 827 -28.91 0.50 36.84
C PRO A 827 -29.91 1.62 36.53
N PRO A 828 -29.85 2.22 35.33
CA PRO A 828 -30.74 3.32 34.98
C PRO A 828 -32.18 2.88 35.25
N PRO A 829 -33.07 3.78 35.73
CA PRO A 829 -34.46 3.45 35.96
C PRO A 829 -35.03 2.67 34.76
N ALA A 830 -35.86 1.65 34.98
CA ALA A 830 -36.28 0.72 33.92
C ALA A 830 -36.85 1.43 32.66
N ALA A 831 -37.46 2.60 32.84
CA ALA A 831 -37.92 3.46 31.75
C ALA A 831 -36.77 4.04 30.88
N VAL A 832 -35.67 4.49 31.50
CA VAL A 832 -34.48 5.01 30.82
C VAL A 832 -33.72 3.87 30.12
N ALA A 833 -33.64 2.69 30.75
CA ALA A 833 -33.03 1.51 30.15
C ALA A 833 -33.76 1.10 28.85
N LYS A 834 -35.10 1.04 28.89
CA LYS A 834 -35.92 0.74 27.71
C LYS A 834 -35.80 1.81 26.62
N MET A 835 -35.72 3.09 27.02
CA MET A 835 -35.51 4.19 26.08
C MET A 835 -34.14 4.09 25.39
N ASN A 836 -33.08 3.77 26.14
CA ASN A 836 -31.74 3.56 25.60
C ASN A 836 -31.69 2.33 24.65
N GLU A 837 -32.39 1.25 24.98
CA GLU A 837 -32.49 0.06 24.12
C GLU A 837 -33.16 0.40 22.77
N ASN A 838 -34.30 1.08 22.81
CA ASN A 838 -34.99 1.56 21.62
C ASN A 838 -34.11 2.48 20.77
N LEU A 839 -33.37 3.40 21.41
CA LEU A 839 -32.45 4.31 20.73
C LEU A 839 -31.30 3.57 20.05
N VAL A 840 -30.72 2.56 20.70
CA VAL A 840 -29.67 1.73 20.10
C VAL A 840 -30.22 0.92 18.91
N GLU A 841 -31.42 0.36 19.03
CA GLU A 841 -32.06 -0.34 17.92
C GLU A 841 -32.31 0.60 16.73
N ALA A 842 -32.90 1.78 16.98
CA ALA A 842 -33.14 2.80 15.98
C ALA A 842 -31.83 3.29 15.34
N SER A 843 -30.76 3.45 16.12
CA SER A 843 -29.44 3.87 15.62
C SER A 843 -28.81 2.85 14.64
N THR A 844 -29.22 1.59 14.71
CA THR A 844 -28.69 0.50 13.86
C THR A 844 -29.64 0.08 12.74
N GLN A 845 -30.79 0.75 12.58
CA GLN A 845 -31.81 0.36 11.61
C GLN A 845 -31.27 0.28 10.18
N PHE A 846 -30.44 1.23 9.74
CA PHE A 846 -29.88 1.28 8.38
C PHE A 846 -28.69 0.33 8.18
N LYS A 847 -28.18 -0.28 9.25
CA LYS A 847 -27.18 -1.34 9.17
C LYS A 847 -27.78 -2.62 8.59
N LYS A 848 -29.01 -2.95 9.02
CA LYS A 848 -29.77 -4.15 8.65
C LYS A 848 -30.41 -3.99 7.26
N LYS A 849 -30.79 -5.12 6.66
CA LYS A 849 -31.60 -5.11 5.42
C LYS A 849 -32.98 -4.59 5.76
N GLN A 850 -33.50 -3.67 4.95
CA GLN A 850 -34.83 -3.11 5.18
C GLN A 850 -35.92 -4.14 4.85
N PRO A 851 -37.01 -4.19 5.62
CA PRO A 851 -38.14 -5.05 5.33
C PRO A 851 -38.80 -4.64 4.00
N LYS A 852 -39.63 -5.53 3.44
CA LYS A 852 -40.47 -5.19 2.28
C LYS A 852 -41.37 -4.01 2.67
N GLY A 853 -41.28 -2.93 1.93
CA GLY A 853 -41.98 -1.69 2.23
C GLY A 853 -41.80 -0.65 1.12
N THR A 854 -42.12 0.61 1.40
CA THR A 854 -42.01 1.70 0.42
C THR A 854 -41.00 2.76 0.86
N ILE A 855 -40.38 3.41 -0.13
CA ILE A 855 -39.70 4.69 0.02
C ILE A 855 -40.62 5.72 -0.61
N ASP A 856 -41.09 6.65 0.21
CA ASP A 856 -42.05 7.67 -0.21
C ASP A 856 -41.32 9.00 -0.41
N VAL A 857 -41.41 9.55 -1.62
CA VAL A 857 -40.73 10.80 -1.99
C VAL A 857 -41.76 11.88 -2.23
N TRP A 858 -41.75 12.91 -1.39
CA TRP A 858 -42.59 14.10 -1.47
C TRP A 858 -41.82 15.20 -2.18
N TRP A 859 -42.01 15.25 -3.50
CA TRP A 859 -41.36 16.19 -4.39
C TRP A 859 -42.26 17.41 -4.58
N LEU A 860 -42.14 18.35 -3.63
CA LEU A 860 -42.99 19.53 -3.55
C LEU A 860 -42.39 20.72 -4.31
N PHE A 861 -41.06 20.81 -4.37
CA PHE A 861 -40.33 21.90 -4.98
C PHE A 861 -39.27 21.38 -5.94
N ASP A 862 -38.99 22.11 -7.03
CA ASP A 862 -37.93 21.75 -7.95
C ASP A 862 -36.53 22.10 -7.40
N ASP A 863 -35.82 21.08 -6.92
CA ASP A 863 -34.52 21.19 -6.25
C ASP A 863 -33.34 20.75 -7.13
N GLY A 864 -33.53 20.70 -8.45
CA GLY A 864 -32.51 20.19 -9.38
C GLY A 864 -32.51 18.67 -9.54
N GLY A 865 -33.41 17.97 -8.86
CA GLY A 865 -33.65 16.53 -9.00
C GLY A 865 -32.88 15.68 -7.99
N LEU A 866 -32.26 16.30 -6.98
CA LEU A 866 -31.51 15.58 -5.93
C LEU A 866 -32.46 14.75 -5.06
N THR A 867 -33.63 15.31 -4.72
CA THR A 867 -34.75 14.61 -4.05
C THR A 867 -35.20 13.33 -4.76
N LEU A 868 -35.07 13.23 -6.09
CA LEU A 868 -35.41 12.03 -6.86
C LEU A 868 -34.22 11.07 -7.05
N LEU A 869 -33.03 11.61 -7.29
CA LEU A 869 -31.83 10.82 -7.58
C LEU A 869 -31.40 9.97 -6.37
N LEU A 870 -31.39 10.55 -5.16
CA LEU A 870 -30.98 9.86 -3.93
C LEU A 870 -31.82 8.62 -3.59
N PRO A 871 -33.16 8.68 -3.56
CA PRO A 871 -33.98 7.49 -3.33
C PRO A 871 -33.84 6.46 -4.44
N TYR A 872 -33.71 6.89 -5.70
CA TYR A 872 -33.41 5.97 -6.79
C TYR A 872 -32.10 5.22 -6.55
N ILE A 873 -31.02 5.92 -6.17
CA ILE A 873 -29.74 5.29 -5.80
C ILE A 873 -29.93 4.28 -4.67
N LEU A 874 -30.76 4.57 -3.65
CA LEU A 874 -31.06 3.63 -2.57
C LEU A 874 -31.69 2.34 -3.12
N THR A 875 -32.70 2.41 -4.00
CA THR A 875 -33.35 1.20 -4.56
C THR A 875 -32.37 0.27 -5.30
N THR A 876 -31.29 0.80 -5.87
CA THR A 876 -30.22 -0.02 -6.49
C THR A 876 -29.36 -0.78 -5.47
N ARG A 877 -29.43 -0.45 -4.18
CA ARG A 877 -28.61 -1.05 -3.13
C ARG A 877 -29.24 -2.33 -2.61
N LYS A 878 -28.39 -3.34 -2.33
CA LYS A 878 -28.81 -4.63 -1.77
C LYS A 878 -29.69 -4.53 -0.51
N LYS A 879 -29.48 -3.52 0.34
CA LYS A 879 -30.24 -3.30 1.58
C LYS A 879 -31.69 -2.84 1.36
N TRP A 880 -31.94 -2.17 0.23
CA TRP A 880 -33.21 -1.52 -0.11
C TRP A 880 -33.84 -2.10 -1.38
N LYS A 881 -33.30 -3.21 -1.89
CA LYS A 881 -33.74 -3.84 -3.16
C LYS A 881 -35.24 -4.20 -3.15
N ASP A 882 -35.76 -4.54 -1.98
CA ASP A 882 -37.16 -4.94 -1.80
C ASP A 882 -38.09 -3.74 -1.50
N SER A 883 -37.54 -2.53 -1.41
CA SER A 883 -38.29 -1.30 -1.15
C SER A 883 -38.75 -0.68 -2.46
N LYS A 884 -40.05 -0.38 -2.54
CA LYS A 884 -40.69 0.19 -3.73
C LYS A 884 -40.77 1.71 -3.65
N LEU A 885 -40.49 2.41 -4.75
CA LEU A 885 -40.55 3.87 -4.80
C LEU A 885 -41.99 4.34 -5.06
N ARG A 886 -42.51 5.24 -4.23
CA ARG A 886 -43.77 6.00 -4.45
C ARG A 886 -43.45 7.49 -4.48
N ILE A 887 -44.02 8.22 -5.42
CA ILE A 887 -43.74 9.65 -5.59
C ILE A 887 -45.03 10.44 -5.37
N PHE A 888 -44.94 11.47 -4.52
CA PHE A 888 -46.01 12.39 -4.19
C PHE A 888 -45.63 13.77 -4.70
N VAL A 889 -46.52 14.40 -5.46
CA VAL A 889 -46.32 15.72 -6.08
C VAL A 889 -47.50 16.63 -5.75
N ALA A 890 -47.24 17.92 -5.53
CA ALA A 890 -48.27 18.93 -5.39
C ALA A 890 -48.91 19.20 -6.76
N GLY A 891 -50.24 19.11 -6.85
CA GLY A 891 -50.99 19.40 -8.08
C GLY A 891 -52.10 20.40 -7.86
N GLN A 892 -52.64 20.91 -8.96
CA GLN A 892 -53.74 21.87 -8.90
C GLN A 892 -55.11 21.16 -8.79
N PRO A 893 -56.05 21.70 -8.01
CA PRO A 893 -57.40 21.16 -7.94
C PRO A 893 -58.04 21.17 -9.33
N GLY A 894 -58.58 20.01 -9.74
CA GLY A 894 -59.20 19.81 -11.06
C GLY A 894 -58.25 19.42 -12.21
N ARG A 895 -56.92 19.36 -11.98
CA ARG A 895 -55.92 19.01 -13.01
C ARG A 895 -55.05 17.79 -12.67
N THR A 896 -55.41 17.06 -11.63
CA THR A 896 -54.61 15.97 -11.03
C THR A 896 -54.19 14.88 -12.01
N GLU A 897 -55.08 14.44 -12.91
CA GLU A 897 -54.77 13.35 -13.85
C GLU A 897 -53.77 13.78 -14.94
N LEU A 898 -53.83 15.04 -15.36
CA LEU A 898 -52.89 15.57 -16.35
C LEU A 898 -51.50 15.76 -15.73
N ASP A 899 -51.44 16.34 -14.52
CA ASP A 899 -50.18 16.49 -13.77
C ASP A 899 -49.53 15.11 -13.50
N LYS A 900 -50.35 14.10 -13.22
CA LYS A 900 -49.90 12.70 -13.05
C LYS A 900 -49.29 12.13 -14.34
N GLN A 901 -49.89 12.40 -15.51
CA GLN A 901 -49.36 11.96 -16.80
C GLN A 901 -48.06 12.68 -17.17
N GLU A 902 -47.96 13.99 -16.94
CA GLU A 902 -46.75 14.78 -17.18
C GLU A 902 -45.58 14.26 -16.31
N MET A 903 -45.83 13.99 -15.03
CA MET A 903 -44.85 13.42 -14.12
C MET A 903 -44.46 11.99 -14.49
N ARG A 904 -45.39 11.17 -14.97
CA ARG A 904 -45.09 9.84 -15.49
C ARG A 904 -44.16 9.90 -16.70
N SER A 905 -44.43 10.82 -17.63
CA SER A 905 -43.58 11.06 -18.81
C SER A 905 -42.17 11.49 -18.41
N LEU A 906 -42.05 12.41 -17.45
CA LEU A 906 -40.76 12.87 -16.92
C LEU A 906 -39.94 11.72 -16.30
N LEU A 907 -40.54 10.91 -15.43
CA LEU A 907 -39.87 9.80 -14.78
C LEU A 907 -39.47 8.69 -15.75
N GLN A 908 -40.29 8.44 -16.78
CA GLN A 908 -39.94 7.54 -17.88
C GLN A 908 -38.70 8.02 -18.65
N LYS A 909 -38.61 9.32 -18.93
CA LYS A 909 -37.42 9.92 -19.56
C LYS A 909 -36.16 9.79 -18.70
N PHE A 910 -36.30 9.91 -17.37
CA PHE A 910 -35.22 9.63 -16.42
C PHE A 910 -34.94 8.15 -16.19
N ARG A 911 -35.78 7.24 -16.72
CA ARG A 911 -35.71 5.79 -16.50
C ARG A 911 -35.77 5.41 -15.01
N ILE A 912 -36.51 6.19 -14.23
CA ILE A 912 -36.76 5.91 -12.81
C ILE A 912 -38.06 5.12 -12.71
N ASN A 913 -37.95 3.85 -12.32
CA ASN A 913 -39.12 2.99 -12.13
C ASN A 913 -39.78 3.31 -10.77
N CYS A 914 -40.86 4.10 -10.81
CA CYS A 914 -41.75 4.29 -9.68
C CYS A 914 -42.94 3.31 -9.75
N THR A 915 -43.43 2.89 -8.58
CA THR A 915 -44.58 1.99 -8.49
C THR A 915 -45.88 2.76 -8.66
N ASP A 916 -45.94 3.95 -8.06
CA ASP A 916 -47.13 4.79 -8.03
C ASP A 916 -46.75 6.28 -7.96
N ILE A 917 -47.59 7.11 -8.55
CA ILE A 917 -47.48 8.58 -8.58
C ILE A 917 -48.80 9.14 -8.05
N ASN A 918 -48.72 9.83 -6.92
CA ASN A 918 -49.86 10.43 -6.24
C ASN A 918 -49.77 11.94 -6.33
N VAL A 919 -50.77 12.57 -6.93
CA VAL A 919 -50.88 14.02 -7.02
C VAL A 919 -51.82 14.47 -5.91
N ILE A 920 -51.35 15.41 -5.07
CA ILE A 920 -52.09 15.91 -3.92
C ILE A 920 -52.59 17.32 -4.25
N ASP A 921 -53.91 17.50 -4.20
CA ASP A 921 -54.62 18.73 -4.56
C ASP A 921 -55.24 19.45 -3.34
N ASP A 922 -55.24 18.82 -2.15
CA ASP A 922 -55.81 19.35 -0.91
C ASP A 922 -54.78 20.02 0.03
N ILE A 923 -53.66 20.50 -0.55
CA ILE A 923 -52.56 21.18 0.17
C ILE A 923 -52.97 22.59 0.65
N HIS A 924 -53.88 23.25 -0.07
CA HIS A 924 -54.35 24.61 0.25
C HIS A 924 -55.47 24.66 1.31
N VAL A 925 -55.95 23.49 1.76
CA VAL A 925 -56.98 23.40 2.79
C VAL A 925 -56.37 23.78 4.14
N GLN A 926 -57.08 24.59 4.92
CA GLN A 926 -56.63 24.96 6.26
C GLN A 926 -56.41 23.72 7.14
N PRO A 927 -55.36 23.72 7.98
CA PRO A 927 -55.07 22.61 8.89
C PRO A 927 -56.15 22.47 9.97
N SER A 928 -56.22 21.31 10.62
CA SER A 928 -57.20 21.11 11.69
C SER A 928 -56.91 21.99 12.91
N ASP A 929 -57.96 22.48 13.59
CA ASP A 929 -57.85 23.27 14.82
C ASP A 929 -57.01 22.59 15.91
N SER A 930 -57.00 21.26 15.92
CA SER A 930 -56.21 20.47 16.86
C SER A 930 -54.70 20.56 16.59
N SER A 931 -54.32 20.60 15.31
CA SER A 931 -52.93 20.72 14.86
C SER A 931 -52.43 22.15 15.02
N LEU A 932 -53.29 23.14 14.76
CA LEU A 932 -53.01 24.57 15.03
C LEU A 932 -52.74 24.81 16.51
N LYS A 933 -53.62 24.36 17.41
CA LYS A 933 -53.39 24.49 18.87
C LYS A 933 -52.07 23.87 19.32
N LYS A 934 -51.72 22.68 18.80
CA LYS A 934 -50.44 22.02 19.09
C LYS A 934 -49.22 22.80 18.60
N PHE A 935 -49.39 23.58 17.53
CA PHE A 935 -48.34 24.46 17.01
C PHE A 935 -48.20 25.70 17.91
N ASP A 936 -49.32 26.37 18.22
CA ASP A 936 -49.34 27.55 19.09
C ASP A 936 -48.72 27.23 20.46
N ASP A 937 -49.14 26.13 21.09
CA ASP A 937 -48.59 25.63 22.36
C ASP A 937 -47.06 25.39 22.29
N MET A 938 -46.55 25.05 21.11
CA MET A 938 -45.13 24.74 20.90
C MET A 938 -44.27 25.98 20.72
N ILE A 939 -44.78 27.03 20.08
CA ILE A 939 -44.05 28.29 19.87
C ILE A 939 -44.21 29.28 21.02
N GLU A 940 -45.24 29.13 21.86
CA GLU A 940 -45.58 30.05 22.94
C GLU A 940 -44.39 30.49 23.83
N PRO A 941 -43.46 29.60 24.27
CA PRO A 941 -42.31 30.00 25.07
C PRO A 941 -41.33 30.94 24.36
N PHE A 942 -41.36 30.96 23.03
CA PHE A 942 -40.42 31.68 22.17
C PHE A 942 -41.03 32.95 21.56
N ARG A 943 -42.28 33.29 21.87
CA ARG A 943 -42.95 34.51 21.39
C ARG A 943 -42.57 35.75 22.21
N LEU A 944 -42.54 36.90 21.55
CA LEU A 944 -42.24 38.20 22.16
C LEU A 944 -43.50 38.93 22.69
N HIS A 945 -44.70 38.61 22.16
CA HIS A 945 -45.98 39.26 22.46
C HIS A 945 -45.94 40.79 22.34
N GLU A 946 -45.39 41.27 21.24
CA GLU A 946 -45.15 42.68 20.96
C GLU A 946 -46.44 43.44 20.64
N GLY A 947 -47.38 42.81 19.93
CA GLY A 947 -48.60 43.45 19.45
C GLY A 947 -49.55 43.94 20.55
N SER A 948 -49.31 43.51 21.79
CA SER A 948 -50.07 43.90 22.99
C SER A 948 -49.52 45.14 23.71
N LYS A 949 -48.39 45.71 23.27
CA LYS A 949 -47.64 46.77 23.98
C LYS A 949 -47.39 48.01 23.09
N ALA A 950 -46.99 49.13 23.72
CA ALA A 950 -46.74 50.39 23.01
C ALA A 950 -45.49 50.34 22.11
N ALA A 951 -45.50 51.05 20.98
CA ALA A 951 -44.49 50.99 19.91
C ALA A 951 -43.02 51.20 20.37
N SER A 952 -42.78 52.04 21.38
CA SER A 952 -41.44 52.27 21.93
C SER A 952 -40.93 51.09 22.78
N GLN A 953 -41.82 50.44 23.54
CA GLN A 953 -41.51 49.25 24.34
C GLN A 953 -41.35 48.02 23.44
N ALA A 954 -42.16 47.95 22.39
CA ALA A 954 -42.09 46.97 21.32
C ALA A 954 -40.71 46.97 20.63
N ALA A 955 -40.22 48.14 20.21
CA ALA A 955 -38.89 48.29 19.62
C ALA A 955 -37.74 47.95 20.60
N ALA A 956 -37.89 48.29 21.88
CA ALA A 956 -36.89 47.93 22.91
C ALA A 956 -36.81 46.41 23.12
N MET A 957 -37.94 45.70 23.21
CA MET A 957 -37.95 44.24 23.35
C MET A 957 -37.41 43.53 22.10
N LYS A 958 -37.68 44.06 20.89
CA LYS A 958 -37.08 43.57 19.64
C LYS A 958 -35.55 43.65 19.67
N ASN A 959 -35.00 44.76 20.19
CA ASN A 959 -33.55 44.94 20.32
C ASN A 959 -32.93 44.06 21.41
N GLU A 960 -33.63 43.84 22.53
CA GLU A 960 -33.13 42.99 23.62
C GLU A 960 -33.19 41.48 23.28
N HIS A 961 -34.19 41.06 22.49
CA HIS A 961 -34.42 39.65 22.16
C HIS A 961 -34.73 39.45 20.66
N PRO A 962 -33.76 39.71 19.76
CA PRO A 962 -33.97 39.64 18.31
C PRO A 962 -34.27 38.23 17.79
N HIS A 963 -33.97 37.20 18.60
CA HIS A 963 -34.16 35.80 18.24
C HIS A 963 -35.57 35.28 18.55
N LYS A 964 -36.39 36.00 19.33
CA LYS A 964 -37.75 35.57 19.65
C LYS A 964 -38.70 35.86 18.48
N ILE A 965 -39.76 35.06 18.39
CA ILE A 965 -40.76 35.16 17.32
C ILE A 965 -41.63 36.39 17.57
N THR A 966 -41.72 37.26 16.57
CA THR A 966 -42.56 38.47 16.65
C THR A 966 -43.97 38.19 16.15
N ASP A 967 -44.97 38.91 16.66
CA ASP A 967 -46.36 38.72 16.22
C ASP A 967 -46.58 39.17 14.77
N GLU A 968 -45.81 40.17 14.33
CA GLU A 968 -45.77 40.67 12.95
C GLU A 968 -45.20 39.63 11.98
N GLU A 969 -44.19 38.87 12.40
CA GLU A 969 -43.64 37.75 11.63
C GLU A 969 -44.65 36.61 11.49
N LEU A 970 -45.35 36.26 12.57
CA LEU A 970 -46.37 35.20 12.54
C LEU A 970 -47.54 35.54 11.61
N SER A 971 -48.01 36.80 11.62
CA SER A 971 -49.07 37.23 10.71
C SER A 971 -48.58 37.27 9.26
N SER A 972 -47.33 37.69 9.02
CA SER A 972 -46.74 37.75 7.68
C SER A 972 -46.51 36.38 7.05
N PHE A 973 -46.29 35.33 7.86
CA PHE A 973 -46.02 33.97 7.39
C PHE A 973 -47.09 32.95 7.81
N GLU A 974 -48.31 33.40 8.07
CA GLU A 974 -49.42 32.54 8.51
C GLU A 974 -49.70 31.42 7.50
N GLU A 975 -49.80 31.74 6.20
CA GLU A 975 -50.09 30.74 5.15
C GLU A 975 -48.99 29.69 5.03
N LYS A 976 -47.71 30.08 5.12
CA LYS A 976 -46.58 29.13 5.12
C LYS A 976 -46.62 28.23 6.34
N THR A 977 -46.95 28.78 7.50
CA THR A 977 -47.09 28.03 8.74
C THR A 977 -48.23 27.01 8.62
N ASN A 978 -49.40 27.44 8.15
CA ASN A 978 -50.55 26.59 7.89
C ASN A 978 -50.22 25.48 6.90
N LEU A 979 -49.46 25.79 5.85
CA LEU A 979 -48.97 24.82 4.87
C LEU A 979 -48.09 23.74 5.52
N GLN A 980 -47.12 24.10 6.37
CA GLN A 980 -46.25 23.10 7.02
C GLN A 980 -47.05 22.18 7.95
N ILE A 981 -48.02 22.73 8.68
CA ILE A 981 -48.93 21.96 9.54
C ILE A 981 -49.78 21.01 8.69
N ARG A 982 -50.37 21.51 7.60
CA ARG A 982 -51.19 20.71 6.68
C ARG A 982 -50.39 19.59 6.02
N LEU A 983 -49.16 19.87 5.59
CA LEU A 983 -48.26 18.88 5.01
C LEU A 983 -47.97 17.74 5.99
N ASN A 984 -47.80 18.02 7.29
CA ASN A 984 -47.65 16.96 8.29
C ASN A 984 -48.90 16.06 8.37
N GLU A 985 -50.12 16.64 8.40
CA GLU A 985 -51.36 15.86 8.40
C GLU A 985 -51.44 14.90 7.20
N LEU A 986 -51.03 15.38 6.02
CA LEU A 986 -50.99 14.60 4.78
C LEU A 986 -49.89 13.52 4.81
N LEU A 987 -48.70 13.85 5.32
CA LEU A 987 -47.59 12.91 5.50
C LEU A 987 -48.00 11.76 6.43
N GLN A 988 -48.65 12.06 7.55
CA GLN A 988 -49.17 11.05 8.48
C GLN A 988 -50.28 10.20 7.86
N LYS A 989 -51.15 10.80 7.04
CA LYS A 989 -52.24 10.09 6.35
C LYS A 989 -51.71 9.08 5.32
N HIS A 990 -50.68 9.43 4.55
CA HIS A 990 -50.26 8.65 3.39
C HIS A 990 -48.96 7.83 3.60
N SER A 991 -48.07 8.26 4.49
CA SER A 991 -46.69 7.75 4.58
C SER A 991 -46.30 7.15 5.94
N LYS A 992 -47.25 6.99 6.89
CA LYS A 992 -46.97 6.46 8.23
C LYS A 992 -46.40 5.03 8.27
N SER A 993 -46.69 4.22 7.25
CA SER A 993 -46.19 2.85 7.10
C SER A 993 -44.94 2.72 6.21
N ALA A 994 -44.38 3.85 5.75
CA ALA A 994 -43.19 3.85 4.90
C ALA A 994 -41.92 3.50 5.69
N ASN A 995 -40.95 2.88 5.03
CA ASN A 995 -39.64 2.60 5.65
C ASN A 995 -38.76 3.84 5.71
N LEU A 996 -38.93 4.74 4.74
CA LEU A 996 -38.18 5.99 4.63
C LEU A 996 -39.06 7.01 3.90
N ILE A 997 -39.16 8.20 4.46
CA ILE A 997 -39.83 9.34 3.83
C ILE A 997 -38.75 10.34 3.42
N ILE A 998 -38.79 10.80 2.17
CA ILE A 998 -37.96 11.90 1.70
C ILE A 998 -38.89 13.06 1.36
N VAL A 999 -38.67 14.21 1.99
CA VAL A 999 -39.50 15.40 1.79
C VAL A 999 -38.62 16.57 1.36
N SER A 1000 -39.14 17.37 0.44
CA SER A 1000 -38.48 18.62 0.03
C SER A 1000 -38.46 19.59 1.21
N MET A 1001 -37.28 20.06 1.61
CA MET A 1001 -37.12 20.95 2.76
C MET A 1001 -37.62 22.37 2.42
N PRO A 1002 -38.44 23.00 3.29
CA PRO A 1002 -38.82 24.40 3.13
C PRO A 1002 -37.60 25.31 3.37
N ILE A 1003 -37.46 26.38 2.60
CA ILE A 1003 -36.41 27.39 2.80
C ILE A 1003 -36.99 28.57 3.59
N ALA A 1004 -36.27 28.97 4.65
CA ALA A 1004 -36.43 30.29 5.26
C ALA A 1004 -35.40 31.26 4.68
N ARG A 1005 -35.81 32.49 4.42
CA ARG A 1005 -34.92 33.55 3.94
C ARG A 1005 -34.24 34.20 5.16
N LYS A 1006 -32.91 34.32 5.10
CA LYS A 1006 -32.09 34.88 6.19
C LYS A 1006 -32.58 36.28 6.57
N GLU A 1007 -32.53 36.58 7.87
CA GLU A 1007 -32.97 37.84 8.50
C GLU A 1007 -34.47 38.18 8.40
N SER A 1008 -35.23 37.54 7.51
CA SER A 1008 -36.68 37.74 7.41
C SER A 1008 -37.49 36.87 8.37
N ILE A 1009 -36.92 35.75 8.81
CA ILE A 1009 -37.55 34.75 9.67
C ILE A 1009 -36.61 34.48 10.84
N SER A 1010 -37.16 34.40 12.05
CA SER A 1010 -36.50 33.99 13.27
C SER A 1010 -36.06 32.52 13.19
N ASP A 1011 -34.86 32.24 13.68
CA ASP A 1011 -34.31 30.88 13.77
C ASP A 1011 -35.26 29.91 14.52
N PHE A 1012 -36.00 30.41 15.50
CA PHE A 1012 -36.96 29.61 16.26
C PHE A 1012 -38.22 29.27 15.46
N LEU A 1013 -38.73 30.20 14.64
CA LEU A 1013 -39.87 29.93 13.78
C LEU A 1013 -39.50 28.92 12.69
N TYR A 1014 -38.32 29.05 12.10
CA TYR A 1014 -37.84 28.10 11.10
C TYR A 1014 -37.64 26.69 11.69
N MET A 1015 -37.04 26.58 12.87
CA MET A 1015 -36.94 25.29 13.57
C MET A 1015 -38.31 24.71 13.92
N ALA A 1016 -39.28 25.55 14.29
CA ALA A 1016 -40.64 25.12 14.56
C ALA A 1016 -41.29 24.53 13.30
N TRP A 1017 -41.11 25.14 12.12
CA TRP A 1017 -41.59 24.60 10.84
C TRP A 1017 -40.98 23.23 10.53
N LEU A 1018 -39.66 23.07 10.67
CA LEU A 1018 -38.99 21.80 10.44
C LEU A 1018 -39.43 20.71 11.44
N ASP A 1019 -39.64 21.08 12.71
CA ASP A 1019 -40.13 20.17 13.74
C ASP A 1019 -41.56 19.71 13.43
N VAL A 1020 -42.47 20.65 13.14
CA VAL A 1020 -43.87 20.35 12.81
C VAL A 1020 -43.97 19.46 11.59
N LEU A 1021 -43.26 19.78 10.50
CA LEU A 1021 -43.33 19.03 9.26
C LEU A 1021 -42.95 17.55 9.43
N THR A 1022 -42.05 17.25 10.36
CA THR A 1022 -41.46 15.92 10.53
C THR A 1022 -41.86 15.21 11.83
N LYS A 1023 -42.88 15.72 12.52
CA LYS A 1023 -43.35 15.20 13.82
C LYS A 1023 -44.20 13.93 13.64
N ASP A 1024 -44.00 12.95 14.51
CA ASP A 1024 -44.74 11.68 14.57
C ASP A 1024 -44.68 10.85 13.27
N LEU A 1025 -43.58 10.99 12.52
CA LEU A 1025 -43.30 10.25 11.28
C LEU A 1025 -42.21 9.18 11.50
N PRO A 1026 -42.18 8.12 10.66
CA PRO A 1026 -41.03 7.21 10.60
C PRO A 1026 -39.77 7.96 10.12
N ALA A 1027 -38.65 7.26 9.95
CA ALA A 1027 -37.39 7.87 9.53
C ALA A 1027 -37.59 8.78 8.31
N THR A 1028 -37.34 10.07 8.50
CA THR A 1028 -37.64 11.12 7.52
C THR A 1028 -36.37 11.89 7.19
N VAL A 1029 -36.15 12.12 5.89
CA VAL A 1029 -35.02 12.89 5.38
C VAL A 1029 -35.56 14.12 4.67
N LEU A 1030 -35.26 15.29 5.21
CA LEU A 1030 -35.50 16.55 4.53
C LEU A 1030 -34.35 16.80 3.57
N ILE A 1031 -34.64 17.05 2.30
CA ILE A 1031 -33.63 17.27 1.26
C ILE A 1031 -33.89 18.59 0.55
N ARG A 1032 -32.83 19.36 0.33
CA ARG A 1032 -32.80 20.48 -0.62
C ARG A 1032 -31.56 20.35 -1.48
N GLY A 1033 -31.72 20.26 -2.79
CA GLY A 1033 -30.61 20.41 -3.73
C GLY A 1033 -30.21 21.86 -3.92
N ASN A 1034 -29.04 22.07 -4.53
CA ASN A 1034 -28.46 23.39 -4.82
C ASN A 1034 -28.98 24.01 -6.13
N HIS A 1035 -30.15 23.57 -6.60
CA HIS A 1035 -30.80 24.00 -7.85
C HIS A 1035 -30.03 23.74 -9.17
N LYS A 1036 -28.79 23.24 -9.11
CA LYS A 1036 -28.07 22.71 -10.27
C LYS A 1036 -28.67 21.35 -10.65
N SER A 1037 -28.88 21.13 -11.94
CA SER A 1037 -29.48 19.89 -12.42
C SER A 1037 -28.54 18.70 -12.16
N VAL A 1038 -29.01 17.71 -11.41
CA VAL A 1038 -28.32 16.42 -11.21
C VAL A 1038 -28.86 15.31 -12.13
N LEU A 1039 -30.00 15.58 -12.78
CA LEU A 1039 -30.62 14.75 -13.79
C LEU A 1039 -30.80 15.56 -15.07
N THR A 1040 -30.65 14.93 -16.24
CA THR A 1040 -30.95 15.53 -17.57
C THR A 1040 -31.39 14.44 -18.53
N PHE A 1041 -32.14 14.82 -19.57
CA PHE A 1041 -32.42 13.94 -20.71
C PHE A 1041 -32.21 14.69 -22.04
N TYR A 1042 -31.99 13.94 -23.11
CA TYR A 1042 -31.93 14.47 -24.47
C TYR A 1042 -33.31 14.23 -25.09
N SER A 1043 -33.88 15.28 -25.69
CA SER A 1043 -35.10 15.18 -26.51
C SER A 1043 -34.77 14.75 -27.91
#